data_AF-A0A2D3REG3-F1
#
_entry.id   AF-A0A2D3REG3-F1
#
_cell.length_a   1.000
_cell.length_b   1.000
_cell.length_c   1.000
_cell.angle_alpha   90.00
_cell.angle_beta   90.00
_cell.angle_gamma   90.00
#
_symmetry.space_group_name_H-M   'P 1'
#
loop_
_entity.id
_entity.type
_entity.pdbx_description
1 polymer ?
#
loop_
_entity_poly.entity_id
_entity_poly.type
_entity_poly.pdbx_seq_one_letter_code
_entity_poly.pdbx_strand_id
1 'polypeptide(L)'
;MRKPFFTSALSAAALVLTSCGGGGDSNDFGGTPSPSPAPTPAPTPPPTGTGGLFAAPAQRSLTVTDVQTIIAQAVGEAQARNLPSVIAVVDRVGNVLAVFDMQGSNGGSSEITISNRQIGGLAGPADLVGLQGQQVPAAAAAIAKAVTGAYLSSSGNAFSSRTASQIAQEHFPPAPTTVGLESGPLFGVQFSQLPCSDLSQRFNAMGGTGALIGPKRSPLGLAADPGGMPLYKDGVVVGGIGVMGDGDYGFDPNILDVDVDDEEAIALAGMQGFAPSASITANRISVDGTSLRFSDMVVSDLSPLQNNFAAINNIAIGQLIAVKGYSNGPIIAGTAYGTEASGIRASKTTEFKNSDAFVLTDGSGVNRYPIRSGTDAAAVTAPLTASEVRAILEEAFLVVSRARAQIRQPLDSRMQATVSVVDTHGQILGIVRTPDGPIFGTDVSLQKARTAAFFSNSVAGQQLLATPVFAPFANVPAHVQRVRNFLGDPNALTGTVAFADRSGGNLSRPYFPDGEIGRPPGPLSIDQSSRFSPFAVGLQLDLVFPNIVQHVGFVRSNGASADTDQRCTQLPAIAGTGGQNRLSNGIQIFPGSVPIYRGDKLIGGIGVSGDGIDQDDMASFLGLNNAAVRLGTISNAPKAIRADNVVVDLGNANVRLRYVNCPFAPFLDSNEQNVCEGL
;
A
#
# COMPACT_ATOMS: atom_id res chain seq x y z
N MET A 1 22.20 -78.17 32.19
CA MET A 1 22.23 -79.40 31.34
C MET A 1 21.45 -79.13 30.05
N ARG A 2 21.72 -79.88 28.95
CA ARG A 2 20.90 -80.09 27.74
C ARG A 2 20.29 -78.87 26.99
N LYS A 3 20.87 -78.57 25.81
CA LYS A 3 20.15 -78.27 24.53
C LYS A 3 19.69 -79.62 23.88
N PRO A 4 19.08 -79.75 22.66
CA PRO A 4 18.77 -78.80 21.55
C PRO A 4 17.29 -78.94 21.05
N PHE A 5 16.80 -78.77 19.79
CA PHE A 5 17.32 -78.43 18.42
C PHE A 5 16.18 -77.94 17.48
N PHE A 6 16.47 -77.02 16.52
CA PHE A 6 15.73 -76.76 15.25
C PHE A 6 14.21 -76.37 15.33
N THR A 7 13.50 -75.89 14.28
CA THR A 7 13.72 -75.75 12.80
C THR A 7 13.39 -74.33 12.26
N SER A 8 13.71 -74.06 10.98
CA SER A 8 13.45 -72.79 10.25
C SER A 8 12.45 -72.95 9.09
N ALA A 9 12.06 -71.82 8.44
CA ALA A 9 11.16 -71.67 7.27
C ALA A 9 9.65 -71.84 7.58
N LEU A 10 8.70 -71.19 6.90
CA LEU A 10 8.68 -70.55 5.56
C LEU A 10 8.14 -69.09 5.53
N SER A 11 8.34 -68.41 4.39
CA SER A 11 7.72 -67.12 4.05
C SER A 11 6.43 -67.31 3.22
N ALA A 12 5.41 -66.49 3.48
CA ALA A 12 4.25 -66.25 2.62
C ALA A 12 3.77 -64.80 2.80
N ALA A 13 2.98 -64.26 1.86
CA ALA A 13 2.81 -62.81 1.69
C ALA A 13 1.34 -62.34 1.61
N ALA A 14 1.21 -61.01 1.52
CA ALA A 14 0.05 -60.22 1.08
C ALA A 14 -1.11 -59.99 2.07
N LEU A 15 -1.29 -58.71 2.40
CA LEU A 15 -2.61 -58.08 2.50
C LEU A 15 -2.49 -56.63 2.04
N VAL A 16 -3.31 -56.23 1.06
CA VAL A 16 -3.35 -54.86 0.52
C VAL A 16 -4.43 -54.08 1.24
N LEU A 17 -4.11 -52.87 1.69
CA LEU A 17 -5.10 -51.85 2.07
C LEU A 17 -4.68 -50.49 1.53
N THR A 18 -5.58 -49.87 0.77
CA THR A 18 -5.48 -48.49 0.29
C THR A 18 -6.26 -47.56 1.22
N SER A 19 -5.69 -46.42 1.61
CA SER A 19 -6.42 -45.33 2.25
C SER A 19 -5.82 -43.98 1.85
N CYS A 20 -6.68 -43.05 1.47
CA CYS A 20 -6.31 -41.70 1.01
C CYS A 20 -6.50 -40.64 2.11
N GLY A 21 -5.79 -39.52 1.98
CA GLY A 21 -6.16 -38.24 2.59
C GLY A 21 -5.71 -38.01 4.04
N GLY A 22 -5.52 -36.74 4.40
CA GLY A 22 -5.14 -36.34 5.77
C GLY A 22 -4.03 -35.30 5.91
N GLY A 23 -3.60 -34.64 4.82
CA GLY A 23 -2.66 -33.51 4.90
C GLY A 23 -3.35 -32.25 5.40
N GLY A 24 -3.43 -32.09 6.73
CA GLY A 24 -3.91 -30.87 7.37
C GLY A 24 -2.74 -30.00 7.81
N ASP A 25 -2.38 -29.00 7.00
CA ASP A 25 -1.50 -27.93 7.46
C ASP A 25 -2.23 -27.12 8.54
N SER A 26 -1.62 -27.03 9.73
CA SER A 26 -2.18 -26.27 10.84
C SER A 26 -2.02 -24.77 10.56
N ASN A 27 -3.12 -24.14 10.12
CA ASN A 27 -3.24 -22.69 9.90
C ASN A 27 -3.27 -21.92 11.23
N ASP A 28 -2.20 -22.06 12.02
CA ASP A 28 -1.96 -21.28 13.21
C ASP A 28 -1.30 -19.95 12.81
N PHE A 29 -2.03 -18.85 12.98
CA PHE A 29 -1.67 -17.53 12.48
C PHE A 29 -1.06 -16.62 13.54
N GLY A 30 -1.21 -16.97 14.82
CA GLY A 30 -0.76 -16.20 15.97
C GLY A 30 0.47 -16.80 16.64
N GLY A 31 0.86 -16.21 17.78
CA GLY A 31 1.94 -16.72 18.62
C GLY A 31 3.36 -16.34 18.17
N THR A 32 4.32 -16.61 19.06
CA THR A 32 5.74 -16.26 18.87
C THR A 32 6.44 -17.20 17.89
N PRO A 33 7.47 -16.72 17.15
CA PRO A 33 8.12 -17.53 16.12
C PRO A 33 8.84 -18.75 16.69
N SER A 34 8.34 -19.94 16.32
CA SER A 34 9.04 -21.22 16.49
C SER A 34 10.42 -21.16 15.79
N PRO A 35 11.50 -21.72 16.39
CA PRO A 35 12.86 -21.42 15.97
C PRO A 35 13.20 -21.89 14.55
N SER A 36 14.01 -21.06 13.87
CA SER A 36 14.71 -21.21 12.58
C SER A 36 14.32 -22.39 11.67
N PRO A 37 13.94 -22.14 10.40
CA PRO A 37 13.66 -23.22 9.45
C PRO A 37 14.89 -24.11 9.21
N ALA A 38 14.62 -25.37 8.86
CA ALA A 38 15.61 -26.30 8.32
C ALA A 38 16.29 -25.70 7.06
N PRO A 39 17.55 -26.07 6.75
CA PRO A 39 18.33 -25.43 5.69
C PRO A 39 17.57 -25.40 4.36
N THR A 40 17.49 -24.20 3.78
CA THR A 40 16.65 -23.87 2.63
C THR A 40 16.93 -24.82 1.45
N PRO A 41 15.89 -25.43 0.85
CA PRO A 41 16.02 -26.02 -0.48
C PRO A 41 16.57 -24.96 -1.44
N ALA A 42 17.51 -25.35 -2.32
CA ALA A 42 18.01 -24.43 -3.35
C ALA A 42 16.83 -23.85 -4.16
N PRO A 43 16.85 -22.56 -4.51
CA PRO A 43 15.68 -21.88 -5.06
C PRO A 43 15.15 -22.60 -6.29
N THR A 44 13.87 -23.00 -6.22
CA THR A 44 13.19 -23.69 -7.32
C THR A 44 13.32 -22.86 -8.59
N PRO A 45 13.90 -23.40 -9.68
CA PRO A 45 14.04 -22.66 -10.93
C PRO A 45 12.68 -22.13 -11.42
N PRO A 46 12.63 -20.94 -12.05
CA PRO A 46 11.40 -20.42 -12.64
C PRO A 46 10.76 -21.47 -13.57
N PRO A 47 9.42 -21.64 -13.55
CA PRO A 47 8.76 -22.62 -14.41
C PRO A 47 9.15 -22.46 -15.87
N THR A 48 9.69 -23.52 -16.47
CA THR A 48 10.17 -23.51 -17.86
C THR A 48 9.01 -23.37 -18.84
N GLY A 49 8.64 -22.13 -19.17
CA GLY A 49 7.50 -21.85 -20.05
C GLY A 49 7.42 -20.44 -20.67
N THR A 50 7.93 -19.39 -20.00
CA THR A 50 7.81 -18.00 -20.49
C THR A 50 9.14 -17.33 -20.85
N GLY A 51 10.28 -17.85 -20.38
CA GLY A 51 11.62 -17.34 -20.72
C GLY A 51 12.08 -16.06 -20.00
N GLY A 52 11.29 -15.54 -19.06
CA GLY A 52 11.60 -14.36 -18.26
C GLY A 52 12.22 -14.64 -16.89
N LEU A 53 12.54 -13.57 -16.16
CA LEU A 53 13.09 -13.60 -14.79
C LEU A 53 12.01 -13.70 -13.70
N PHE A 54 10.75 -13.43 -14.03
CA PHE A 54 9.64 -13.39 -13.09
C PHE A 54 8.56 -14.44 -13.39
N ALA A 55 8.03 -15.06 -12.35
CA ALA A 55 6.78 -15.82 -12.45
C ALA A 55 5.59 -14.85 -12.43
N ALA A 56 4.72 -14.94 -13.44
CA ALA A 56 3.44 -14.25 -13.43
C ALA A 56 2.42 -15.00 -12.55
N PRO A 57 1.64 -14.32 -11.68
CA PRO A 57 0.58 -14.97 -10.92
C PRO A 57 -0.43 -15.69 -11.82
N ALA A 58 -0.86 -16.87 -11.38
CA ALA A 58 -1.87 -17.65 -12.09
C ALA A 58 -3.18 -16.87 -12.21
N GLN A 59 -3.81 -16.88 -13.39
CA GLN A 59 -5.09 -16.21 -13.59
C GLN A 59 -6.19 -16.95 -12.79
N ARG A 60 -6.67 -16.27 -11.73
CA ARG A 60 -7.69 -16.75 -10.77
C ARG A 60 -8.54 -15.57 -10.29
N SER A 61 -9.76 -15.88 -9.87
CA SER A 61 -10.66 -14.93 -9.21
C SER A 61 -11.70 -15.65 -8.34
N LEU A 62 -12.44 -14.87 -7.55
CA LEU A 62 -13.58 -15.32 -6.76
C LEU A 62 -14.83 -15.44 -7.66
N THR A 63 -15.52 -16.56 -7.59
CA THR A 63 -16.86 -16.76 -8.16
C THR A 63 -17.94 -16.20 -7.22
N VAL A 64 -19.17 -16.06 -7.70
CA VAL A 64 -20.33 -15.70 -6.85
C VAL A 64 -20.48 -16.65 -5.66
N THR A 65 -20.26 -17.96 -5.86
CA THR A 65 -20.32 -18.95 -4.78
C THR A 65 -19.18 -18.79 -3.77
N ASP A 66 -17.97 -18.46 -4.20
CA ASP A 66 -16.87 -18.16 -3.28
C ASP A 66 -17.24 -16.96 -2.39
N VAL A 67 -17.73 -15.86 -2.98
CA VAL A 67 -18.16 -14.66 -2.24
C VAL A 67 -19.33 -14.95 -1.28
N GLN A 68 -20.28 -15.79 -1.69
CA GLN A 68 -21.37 -16.26 -0.84
C GLN A 68 -20.87 -17.07 0.37
N THR A 69 -19.87 -17.94 0.19
CA THR A 69 -19.23 -18.69 1.28
C THR A 69 -18.49 -17.78 2.23
N ILE A 70 -17.66 -16.86 1.73
CA ILE A 70 -16.91 -15.86 2.51
C ILE A 70 -17.84 -15.06 3.45
N ILE A 71 -18.95 -14.55 2.91
CA ILE A 71 -19.94 -13.79 3.70
C ILE A 71 -20.67 -14.70 4.70
N ALA A 72 -21.04 -15.92 4.30
CA ALA A 72 -21.74 -16.85 5.20
C ALA A 72 -20.89 -17.24 6.42
N GLN A 73 -19.58 -17.42 6.24
CA GLN A 73 -18.66 -17.74 7.32
C GLN A 73 -18.47 -16.56 8.28
N ALA A 74 -18.23 -15.36 7.74
CA ALA A 74 -18.11 -14.13 8.52
C ALA A 74 -19.40 -13.82 9.33
N VAL A 75 -20.57 -13.86 8.69
CA VAL A 75 -21.86 -13.64 9.40
C VAL A 75 -22.09 -14.70 10.48
N GLY A 76 -21.69 -15.95 10.27
CA GLY A 76 -21.77 -17.00 11.29
C GLY A 76 -20.95 -16.70 12.54
N GLU A 77 -19.73 -16.20 12.37
CA GLU A 77 -18.86 -15.79 13.49
C GLU A 77 -19.39 -14.53 14.19
N ALA A 78 -19.86 -13.55 13.42
CA ALA A 78 -20.47 -12.31 13.90
C ALA A 78 -21.71 -12.58 14.78
N GLN A 79 -22.54 -13.55 14.38
CA GLN A 79 -23.66 -14.04 15.18
C GLN A 79 -23.22 -14.73 16.47
N ALA A 80 -22.13 -15.51 16.46
CA ALA A 80 -21.62 -16.19 17.65
C ALA A 80 -21.01 -15.22 18.68
N ARG A 81 -20.34 -14.16 18.20
CA ARG A 81 -19.79 -13.07 19.02
C ARG A 81 -20.85 -12.08 19.52
N ASN A 82 -22.02 -12.04 18.87
CA ASN A 82 -23.08 -11.04 19.08
C ASN A 82 -22.66 -9.62 18.63
N LEU A 83 -21.78 -9.54 17.63
CA LEU A 83 -21.36 -8.30 16.98
C LEU A 83 -21.84 -8.29 15.52
N PRO A 84 -23.06 -7.77 15.23
CA PRO A 84 -23.50 -7.59 13.86
C PRO A 84 -22.61 -6.58 13.12
N SER A 85 -22.14 -6.94 11.93
CA SER A 85 -21.16 -6.14 11.18
C SER A 85 -21.61 -5.88 9.74
N VAL A 86 -21.00 -4.86 9.13
CA VAL A 86 -20.93 -4.68 7.68
C VAL A 86 -19.70 -5.42 7.16
N ILE A 87 -19.91 -6.30 6.18
CA ILE A 87 -18.88 -7.18 5.60
C ILE A 87 -18.74 -6.83 4.12
N ALA A 88 -17.55 -6.43 3.69
CA ALA A 88 -17.22 -6.14 2.30
C ALA A 88 -16.25 -7.18 1.72
N VAL A 89 -16.44 -7.57 0.47
CA VAL A 89 -15.54 -8.48 -0.26
C VAL A 89 -15.11 -7.81 -1.57
N VAL A 90 -13.80 -7.79 -1.84
CA VAL A 90 -13.22 -7.20 -3.06
C VAL A 90 -12.39 -8.21 -3.85
N ASP A 91 -12.23 -8.01 -5.17
CA ASP A 91 -11.21 -8.73 -5.94
C ASP A 91 -9.81 -8.09 -5.85
N ARG A 92 -8.81 -8.79 -6.40
CA ARG A 92 -7.38 -8.38 -6.41
C ARG A 92 -7.13 -6.97 -6.96
N VAL A 93 -8.02 -6.41 -7.77
CA VAL A 93 -7.89 -5.05 -8.32
C VAL A 93 -8.93 -4.08 -7.76
N GLY A 94 -9.59 -4.46 -6.66
CA GLY A 94 -10.42 -3.61 -5.81
C GLY A 94 -11.88 -3.47 -6.25
N ASN A 95 -12.36 -4.31 -7.17
CA ASN A 95 -13.80 -4.33 -7.46
C ASN A 95 -14.56 -4.85 -6.25
N VAL A 96 -15.51 -4.08 -5.72
CA VAL A 96 -16.37 -4.50 -4.62
C VAL A 96 -17.38 -5.51 -5.14
N LEU A 97 -17.17 -6.78 -4.79
CA LEU A 97 -17.95 -7.91 -5.28
C LEU A 97 -19.28 -8.05 -4.55
N ALA A 98 -19.29 -7.67 -3.28
CA ALA A 98 -20.45 -7.62 -2.41
C ALA A 98 -20.18 -6.69 -1.21
N VAL A 99 -21.24 -6.09 -0.69
CA VAL A 99 -21.28 -5.56 0.68
C VAL A 99 -22.55 -6.09 1.33
N PHE A 100 -22.40 -6.72 2.49
CA PHE A 100 -23.48 -7.30 3.27
C PHE A 100 -23.58 -6.56 4.60
N ASP A 101 -24.77 -6.10 4.96
CA ASP A 101 -25.04 -5.34 6.17
C ASP A 101 -25.94 -6.18 7.09
N MET A 102 -25.45 -6.51 8.28
CA MET A 102 -26.20 -7.29 9.27
C MET A 102 -27.24 -6.42 10.00
N GLN A 103 -28.34 -7.05 10.39
CA GLN A 103 -29.38 -6.39 11.19
C GLN A 103 -28.76 -5.89 12.51
N GLY A 104 -28.90 -4.59 12.79
CA GLY A 104 -28.37 -3.97 14.00
C GLY A 104 -26.86 -3.66 13.98
N SER A 105 -26.18 -3.72 12.82
CA SER A 105 -24.75 -3.41 12.73
C SER A 105 -24.41 -2.03 13.29
N ASN A 106 -23.24 -1.90 13.94
CA ASN A 106 -22.76 -0.64 14.53
C ASN A 106 -23.81 0.01 15.47
N GLY A 107 -24.52 -0.80 16.27
CA GLY A 107 -25.60 -0.35 17.15
C GLY A 107 -26.87 0.14 16.42
N GLY A 108 -27.02 -0.19 15.13
CA GLY A 108 -28.05 0.35 14.25
C GLY A 108 -27.66 1.65 13.54
N SER A 109 -26.39 2.08 13.61
CA SER A 109 -25.85 3.23 12.88
C SER A 109 -25.35 2.82 11.49
N SER A 110 -25.57 3.66 10.48
CA SER A 110 -24.87 3.53 9.18
C SER A 110 -23.49 4.21 9.16
N GLU A 111 -23.12 4.89 10.24
CA GLU A 111 -21.92 5.72 10.40
C GLU A 111 -21.08 5.20 11.59
N ILE A 112 -19.76 5.22 11.45
CA ILE A 112 -18.78 4.92 12.49
C ILE A 112 -17.87 6.14 12.71
N THR A 113 -17.07 6.11 13.78
CA THR A 113 -16.12 7.18 14.12
C THR A 113 -14.72 6.78 13.64
N ILE A 114 -13.97 7.68 12.98
CA ILE A 114 -12.53 7.51 12.83
C ILE A 114 -11.86 7.85 14.17
N SER A 115 -11.01 6.96 14.68
CA SER A 115 -10.57 7.02 16.08
C SER A 115 -9.88 8.33 16.45
N ASN A 116 -10.19 8.81 17.66
CA ASN A 116 -9.59 10.01 18.26
C ASN A 116 -8.32 9.70 19.08
N ARG A 117 -7.78 8.48 18.99
CA ARG A 117 -6.49 8.09 19.56
C ARG A 117 -5.34 8.83 18.87
N GLN A 118 -4.44 9.37 19.69
CA GLN A 118 -3.24 10.12 19.31
C GLN A 118 -2.11 9.85 20.32
N ILE A 119 -0.88 10.27 20.03
CA ILE A 119 0.28 10.11 20.96
C ILE A 119 -0.04 10.63 22.37
N GLY A 120 -0.79 11.74 22.47
CA GLY A 120 -1.23 12.34 23.73
C GLY A 120 -2.39 11.66 24.45
N GLY A 121 -2.85 10.48 23.99
CA GLY A 121 -4.00 9.76 24.54
C GLY A 121 -5.24 9.86 23.65
N LEU A 122 -6.43 10.03 24.24
CA LEU A 122 -7.67 10.26 23.50
C LEU A 122 -7.93 11.77 23.36
N ALA A 123 -8.09 12.26 22.14
CA ALA A 123 -8.30 13.67 21.84
C ALA A 123 -9.68 14.17 22.28
N GLY A 124 -9.73 15.31 22.97
CA GLY A 124 -10.98 16.02 23.23
C GLY A 124 -11.47 16.76 21.97
N PRO A 125 -12.74 17.23 21.93
CA PRO A 125 -13.30 17.91 20.75
C PRO A 125 -12.56 19.19 20.30
N ALA A 126 -11.72 19.77 21.16
CA ALA A 126 -10.86 20.91 20.83
C ALA A 126 -9.49 20.50 20.26
N ASP A 127 -9.08 19.24 20.47
CA ASP A 127 -7.74 18.73 20.15
C ASP A 127 -7.69 17.98 18.81
N LEU A 128 -8.84 17.54 18.28
CA LEU A 128 -8.97 16.81 17.02
C LEU A 128 -8.31 17.54 15.84
N VAL A 129 -7.60 16.78 14.99
CA VAL A 129 -7.00 17.24 13.72
C VAL A 129 -7.15 16.18 12.62
N GLY A 130 -7.10 16.64 11.37
CA GLY A 130 -7.23 15.74 10.23
C GLY A 130 -8.53 14.94 10.27
N LEU A 131 -8.42 13.62 10.17
CA LEU A 131 -9.57 12.70 10.16
C LEU A 131 -9.99 12.21 11.56
N GLN A 132 -9.28 12.57 12.63
CA GLN A 132 -9.65 12.16 14.00
C GLN A 132 -11.08 12.61 14.35
N GLY A 133 -11.88 11.71 14.91
CA GLY A 133 -13.25 11.95 15.34
C GLY A 133 -14.26 12.17 14.19
N GLN A 134 -13.84 12.10 12.92
CA GLN A 134 -14.75 12.27 11.79
C GLN A 134 -15.70 11.07 11.68
N GLN A 135 -16.98 11.35 11.50
CA GLN A 135 -17.96 10.31 11.16
C GLN A 135 -17.79 9.90 9.69
N VAL A 136 -17.80 8.60 9.39
CA VAL A 136 -17.80 8.05 8.02
C VAL A 136 -18.72 6.82 7.91
N PRO A 137 -19.30 6.51 6.74
CA PRO A 137 -20.17 5.35 6.60
C PRO A 137 -19.47 4.02 6.91
N ALA A 138 -20.11 3.14 7.68
CA ALA A 138 -19.56 1.82 8.07
C ALA A 138 -19.12 0.99 6.86
N ALA A 139 -19.93 0.99 5.79
CA ALA A 139 -19.62 0.32 4.54
C ALA A 139 -18.38 0.89 3.81
N ALA A 140 -18.03 2.16 4.02
CA ALA A 140 -16.82 2.76 3.46
C ALA A 140 -15.57 2.26 4.21
N ALA A 141 -15.65 2.08 5.52
CA ALA A 141 -14.60 1.50 6.36
C ALA A 141 -14.39 0.00 6.05
N ALA A 142 -15.46 -0.79 5.97
CA ALA A 142 -15.39 -2.21 5.59
C ALA A 142 -14.73 -2.41 4.21
N ILE A 143 -15.08 -1.58 3.21
CA ILE A 143 -14.42 -1.61 1.89
C ILE A 143 -12.92 -1.23 2.02
N ALA A 144 -12.56 -0.24 2.83
CA ALA A 144 -11.17 0.16 3.01
C ALA A 144 -10.32 -0.95 3.66
N LYS A 145 -10.85 -1.66 4.68
CA LYS A 145 -10.23 -2.86 5.26
C LYS A 145 -10.06 -3.97 4.22
N ALA A 146 -11.08 -4.24 3.41
CA ALA A 146 -11.04 -5.25 2.35
C ALA A 146 -9.98 -4.94 1.27
N VAL A 147 -9.92 -3.69 0.80
CA VAL A 147 -8.90 -3.21 -0.15
C VAL A 147 -7.50 -3.31 0.45
N THR A 148 -7.34 -3.06 1.75
CA THR A 148 -6.04 -3.11 2.44
C THR A 148 -5.41 -4.49 2.38
N GLY A 149 -6.13 -5.54 2.81
CA GLY A 149 -5.67 -6.92 2.66
C GLY A 149 -5.40 -7.29 1.20
N ALA A 150 -6.34 -6.96 0.30
CA ALA A 150 -6.24 -7.27 -1.13
C ALA A 150 -5.05 -6.61 -1.83
N TYR A 151 -4.59 -5.44 -1.39
CA TYR A 151 -3.59 -4.63 -2.10
C TYR A 151 -2.17 -4.72 -1.53
N LEU A 152 -2.02 -4.82 -0.21
CA LEU A 152 -0.72 -4.98 0.44
C LEU A 152 -0.09 -6.35 0.14
N SER A 153 -0.92 -7.38 0.02
CA SER A 153 -0.48 -8.76 -0.23
C SER A 153 0.00 -9.02 -1.66
N SER A 154 0.73 -10.12 -1.84
CA SER A 154 1.27 -10.62 -3.12
C SER A 154 1.41 -12.15 -3.09
N SER A 155 1.94 -12.75 -4.15
CA SER A 155 2.24 -14.19 -4.16
C SER A 155 3.47 -14.56 -3.30
N GLY A 156 4.14 -13.59 -2.66
CA GLY A 156 5.27 -13.80 -1.75
C GLY A 156 5.08 -13.22 -0.35
N ASN A 157 3.94 -12.57 -0.06
CA ASN A 157 3.59 -12.07 1.26
C ASN A 157 2.07 -11.96 1.45
N ALA A 158 1.58 -12.29 2.64
CA ALA A 158 0.20 -12.07 3.05
C ALA A 158 0.17 -11.14 4.26
N PHE A 159 -0.35 -9.92 4.03
CA PHE A 159 -0.46 -8.84 4.99
C PHE A 159 -1.93 -8.50 5.21
N SER A 160 -2.30 -8.24 6.46
CA SER A 160 -3.63 -7.79 6.90
C SER A 160 -3.63 -6.29 7.18
N SER A 161 -4.78 -5.76 7.59
CA SER A 161 -4.85 -4.41 8.16
C SER A 161 -4.21 -4.30 9.55
N ARG A 162 -4.08 -5.39 10.34
CA ARG A 162 -3.21 -5.40 11.53
C ARG A 162 -1.73 -5.25 11.13
N THR A 163 -1.28 -5.90 10.06
CA THR A 163 0.06 -5.66 9.51
C THR A 163 0.24 -4.19 9.08
N ALA A 164 -0.78 -3.59 8.46
CA ALA A 164 -0.78 -2.18 8.07
C ALA A 164 -0.74 -1.24 9.30
N SER A 165 -1.43 -1.60 10.38
CA SER A 165 -1.41 -0.92 11.68
C SER A 165 0.01 -0.79 12.20
N GLN A 166 0.72 -1.91 12.28
CA GLN A 166 2.06 -2.00 12.84
C GLN A 166 3.09 -1.13 12.09
N ILE A 167 3.02 -1.11 10.76
CA ILE A 167 4.08 -0.51 9.91
C ILE A 167 3.88 1.00 9.63
N ALA A 168 2.81 1.61 10.15
CA ALA A 168 2.41 2.98 9.79
C ALA A 168 2.38 3.98 10.95
N GLN A 169 2.77 3.57 12.16
CA GLN A 169 2.75 4.37 13.40
C GLN A 169 4.07 5.13 13.68
N GLU A 170 4.04 5.98 14.71
CA GLU A 170 5.13 6.83 15.19
C GLU A 170 6.34 6.09 15.79
N HIS A 171 6.17 4.82 16.18
CA HIS A 171 7.20 3.94 16.73
C HIS A 171 7.04 2.54 16.15
N PHE A 172 8.16 1.87 15.89
CA PHE A 172 8.19 0.55 15.29
C PHE A 172 9.01 -0.45 16.13
N PRO A 173 8.45 -1.61 16.48
CA PRO A 173 7.01 -1.87 16.49
C PRO A 173 6.29 -0.93 17.49
N PRO A 174 4.98 -0.69 17.35
CA PRO A 174 4.23 0.12 18.31
C PRO A 174 4.08 -0.62 19.64
N ALA A 175 4.64 -0.08 20.73
CA ALA A 175 4.46 -0.58 22.08
C ALA A 175 4.92 0.44 23.15
N PRO A 176 4.42 0.35 24.40
CA PRO A 176 4.90 1.16 25.52
C PRO A 176 6.40 1.02 25.84
N THR A 177 7.05 -0.08 25.41
CA THR A 177 8.48 -0.33 25.65
C THR A 177 9.39 0.05 24.49
N THR A 178 8.82 0.45 23.34
CA THR A 178 9.55 0.84 22.11
C THR A 178 9.38 2.32 21.79
N VAL A 179 8.73 3.08 22.67
CA VAL A 179 8.74 4.55 22.65
C VAL A 179 10.20 5.03 22.65
N GLY A 180 10.62 5.64 21.55
CA GLY A 180 12.02 6.02 21.29
C GLY A 180 12.75 5.18 20.24
N LEU A 181 12.08 4.20 19.62
CA LEU A 181 12.49 3.62 18.34
C LEU A 181 11.91 4.44 17.17
N GLU A 182 12.46 4.21 15.98
CA GLU A 182 12.06 4.83 14.71
C GLU A 182 10.58 4.65 14.37
N SER A 183 10.01 5.57 13.59
CA SER A 183 8.64 5.46 13.09
C SER A 183 8.54 4.38 12.00
N GLY A 184 7.37 3.75 11.88
CA GLY A 184 7.08 2.67 10.95
C GLY A 184 7.58 2.87 9.51
N PRO A 185 8.03 1.80 8.83
CA PRO A 185 8.67 1.89 7.53
C PRO A 185 7.74 2.44 6.44
N LEU A 186 6.41 2.24 6.58
CA LEU A 186 5.37 2.79 5.71
C LEU A 186 4.46 3.79 6.47
N PHE A 187 5.03 4.59 7.36
CA PHE A 187 4.39 5.77 7.97
C PHE A 187 3.63 6.61 6.93
N GLY A 188 2.32 6.81 7.12
CA GLY A 188 1.47 7.54 6.17
C GLY A 188 0.98 6.74 4.95
N VAL A 189 1.05 5.40 4.97
CA VAL A 189 0.50 4.52 3.91
C VAL A 189 -1.04 4.53 3.83
N GLN A 190 -1.71 5.02 4.86
CA GLN A 190 -3.15 5.25 4.88
C GLN A 190 -3.56 6.10 3.66
N PHE A 191 -2.76 7.11 3.31
CA PHE A 191 -3.05 8.06 2.23
C PHE A 191 -2.52 7.63 0.86
N SER A 192 -2.23 6.34 0.68
CA SER A 192 -1.65 5.78 -0.55
C SER A 192 -2.66 5.35 -1.63
N GLN A 193 -3.94 5.16 -1.30
CA GLN A 193 -4.94 4.57 -2.21
C GLN A 193 -6.25 5.39 -2.29
N LEU A 194 -6.11 6.66 -2.64
CA LEU A 194 -7.11 7.71 -2.35
C LEU A 194 -8.38 7.68 -3.23
N PRO A 195 -9.55 8.13 -2.69
CA PRO A 195 -10.82 8.16 -3.41
C PRO A 195 -10.88 9.10 -4.63
N CYS A 196 -9.89 9.99 -4.73
CA CYS A 196 -9.81 11.13 -5.63
C CYS A 196 -8.71 10.99 -6.70
N SER A 197 -7.93 9.90 -6.69
CA SER A 197 -6.75 9.75 -7.56
C SER A 197 -7.09 9.77 -9.06
N ASP A 198 -6.20 10.34 -9.86
CA ASP A 198 -6.25 10.34 -11.34
C ASP A 198 -5.70 9.06 -11.96
N LEU A 199 -5.01 8.21 -11.19
CA LEU A 199 -4.63 6.85 -11.57
C LEU A 199 -5.72 5.84 -11.21
N SER A 200 -6.26 5.93 -10.00
CA SER A 200 -7.21 4.93 -9.51
C SER A 200 -8.58 5.04 -10.20
N GLN A 201 -9.12 3.88 -10.56
CA GLN A 201 -10.36 3.78 -11.32
C GLN A 201 -11.59 3.82 -10.40
N ARG A 202 -12.66 4.44 -10.89
CA ARG A 202 -13.96 4.47 -10.20
C ARG A 202 -14.78 3.23 -10.57
N PHE A 203 -15.82 2.95 -9.80
CA PHE A 203 -16.86 1.99 -10.17
C PHE A 203 -17.70 2.56 -11.32
N ASN A 204 -17.95 1.74 -12.36
CA ASN A 204 -18.84 2.10 -13.46
C ASN A 204 -20.11 1.24 -13.41
N ALA A 205 -21.19 1.82 -12.87
CA ALA A 205 -22.49 1.16 -12.72
C ALA A 205 -23.14 0.72 -14.04
N MET A 206 -22.71 1.27 -15.19
CA MET A 206 -23.24 0.95 -16.52
C MET A 206 -22.59 -0.27 -17.19
N GLY A 207 -21.52 -0.83 -16.60
CA GLY A 207 -20.78 -1.93 -17.21
C GLY A 207 -19.91 -1.50 -18.42
N GLY A 208 -19.57 -2.47 -19.27
CA GLY A 208 -18.61 -2.31 -20.37
C GLY A 208 -17.20 -2.84 -20.05
N THR A 209 -16.30 -2.83 -21.03
CA THR A 209 -14.94 -3.39 -20.92
C THR A 209 -14.11 -2.74 -19.81
N GLY A 210 -14.20 -1.41 -19.68
CA GLY A 210 -13.56 -0.63 -18.62
C GLY A 210 -14.31 -0.63 -17.27
N ALA A 211 -15.30 -1.50 -17.05
CA ALA A 211 -16.06 -1.47 -15.79
C ALA A 211 -15.28 -2.02 -14.60
N LEU A 212 -14.57 -3.13 -14.79
CA LEU A 212 -13.85 -3.86 -13.74
C LEU A 212 -12.33 -3.63 -13.74
N ILE A 213 -11.82 -2.77 -14.62
CA ILE A 213 -10.39 -2.41 -14.64
C ILE A 213 -10.00 -1.67 -13.36
N GLY A 214 -8.84 -2.03 -12.80
CA GLY A 214 -8.29 -1.38 -11.62
C GLY A 214 -6.94 -0.65 -11.85
N PRO A 215 -6.18 -0.38 -10.77
CA PRO A 215 -6.61 -0.47 -9.37
C PRO A 215 -7.86 0.39 -9.13
N LYS A 216 -8.86 -0.12 -8.41
CA LYS A 216 -9.97 0.71 -7.93
C LYS A 216 -9.52 1.58 -6.76
N ARG A 217 -10.12 2.76 -6.64
CA ARG A 217 -9.95 3.66 -5.48
C ARG A 217 -10.45 3.00 -4.19
N SER A 218 -9.90 3.38 -3.04
CA SER A 218 -10.48 3.08 -1.72
C SER A 218 -11.31 4.27 -1.22
N PRO A 219 -12.40 4.07 -0.44
CA PRO A 219 -13.19 5.18 0.11
C PRO A 219 -12.42 6.08 1.08
N LEU A 220 -11.58 5.49 1.94
CA LEU A 220 -10.87 6.17 3.03
C LEU A 220 -9.33 6.14 2.88
N GLY A 221 -8.81 5.48 1.83
CA GLY A 221 -7.41 5.09 1.74
C GLY A 221 -7.18 3.66 2.26
N LEU A 222 -6.00 3.36 2.81
CA LEU A 222 -5.74 2.07 3.45
C LEU A 222 -6.03 2.14 4.96
N ALA A 223 -6.47 1.02 5.52
CA ALA A 223 -6.83 0.88 6.93
C ALA A 223 -5.59 0.56 7.78
N ALA A 224 -5.48 1.22 8.93
CA ALA A 224 -4.62 0.80 10.04
C ALA A 224 -5.39 -0.05 11.07
N ASP A 225 -6.64 -0.38 10.77
CA ASP A 225 -7.64 -0.90 11.69
C ASP A 225 -7.86 -2.40 11.41
N PRO A 226 -7.83 -3.33 12.39
CA PRO A 226 -7.94 -4.77 12.15
C PRO A 226 -9.27 -5.20 11.48
N GLY A 227 -9.46 -6.49 11.20
CA GLY A 227 -10.63 -6.96 10.44
C GLY A 227 -10.53 -6.85 8.92
N GLY A 228 -9.35 -6.57 8.36
CA GLY A 228 -9.05 -6.59 6.92
C GLY A 228 -8.08 -7.69 6.52
N MET A 229 -8.56 -8.75 5.85
CA MET A 229 -7.78 -9.96 5.54
C MET A 229 -7.67 -10.23 4.03
N PRO A 230 -6.53 -10.72 3.53
CA PRO A 230 -6.34 -11.06 2.11
C PRO A 230 -6.95 -12.42 1.75
N LEU A 231 -7.53 -12.53 0.56
CA LEU A 231 -8.13 -13.77 0.05
C LEU A 231 -7.28 -14.38 -1.07
N TYR A 232 -6.99 -15.66 -0.94
CA TYR A 232 -6.17 -16.47 -1.84
C TYR A 232 -6.98 -17.62 -2.47
N LYS A 233 -6.57 -18.04 -3.66
CA LYS A 233 -7.09 -19.25 -4.33
C LYS A 233 -5.98 -19.87 -5.17
N ASP A 234 -5.77 -21.18 -5.06
CA ASP A 234 -4.64 -21.90 -5.67
C ASP A 234 -3.26 -21.24 -5.40
N GLY A 235 -3.09 -20.65 -4.21
CA GLY A 235 -1.83 -20.00 -3.79
C GLY A 235 -1.61 -18.57 -4.31
N VAL A 236 -2.53 -17.98 -5.07
CA VAL A 236 -2.43 -16.57 -5.55
C VAL A 236 -3.49 -15.67 -4.92
N VAL A 237 -3.16 -14.39 -4.71
CA VAL A 237 -4.10 -13.38 -4.19
C VAL A 237 -5.22 -13.13 -5.20
N VAL A 238 -6.46 -13.38 -4.79
CA VAL A 238 -7.67 -13.15 -5.61
C VAL A 238 -8.55 -12.01 -5.09
N GLY A 239 -8.35 -11.55 -3.86
CA GLY A 239 -9.20 -10.52 -3.25
C GLY A 239 -8.85 -10.17 -1.81
N GLY A 240 -9.83 -9.63 -1.10
CA GLY A 240 -9.78 -9.35 0.34
C GLY A 240 -11.18 -9.25 0.96
N ILE A 241 -11.28 -9.53 2.26
CA ILE A 241 -12.47 -9.31 3.10
C ILE A 241 -12.17 -8.18 4.10
N GLY A 242 -13.19 -7.36 4.40
CA GLY A 242 -13.13 -6.31 5.41
C GLY A 242 -14.42 -6.25 6.23
N VAL A 243 -14.30 -6.04 7.54
CA VAL A 243 -15.40 -6.10 8.52
C VAL A 243 -15.45 -4.79 9.31
N MET A 244 -16.66 -4.27 9.61
CA MET A 244 -16.87 -3.10 10.48
C MET A 244 -18.22 -3.21 11.22
N GLY A 245 -18.21 -3.24 12.54
CA GLY A 245 -19.38 -3.45 13.40
C GLY A 245 -19.29 -2.88 14.82
N ASP A 246 -18.10 -2.55 15.34
CA ASP A 246 -17.91 -2.04 16.72
C ASP A 246 -18.23 -0.54 16.88
N GLY A 247 -17.85 0.27 15.89
CA GLY A 247 -18.08 1.71 15.82
C GLY A 247 -16.82 2.61 15.81
N ASP A 248 -15.60 2.07 15.99
CA ASP A 248 -14.34 2.84 15.96
C ASP A 248 -13.38 2.33 14.87
N TYR A 249 -13.17 3.13 13.81
CA TYR A 249 -12.16 2.85 12.81
C TYR A 249 -10.79 3.32 13.32
N GLY A 250 -10.10 2.41 13.99
CA GLY A 250 -8.94 2.65 14.84
C GLY A 250 -7.61 2.12 14.31
N PHE A 251 -6.76 1.72 15.27
CA PHE A 251 -5.46 1.09 15.07
C PHE A 251 -4.98 0.47 16.39
N ASP A 252 -4.14 -0.56 16.28
CA ASP A 252 -3.53 -1.30 17.39
C ASP A 252 -2.20 -0.62 17.81
N PRO A 253 -2.12 -0.02 19.02
CA PRO A 253 -0.93 0.68 19.49
C PRO A 253 0.04 -0.19 20.31
N ASN A 254 -0.18 -1.51 20.44
CA ASN A 254 0.59 -2.34 21.37
C ASN A 254 0.88 -3.76 20.86
N ILE A 255 2.13 -4.02 20.47
CA ILE A 255 2.57 -5.34 20.01
C ILE A 255 2.93 -6.34 21.14
N LEU A 256 2.61 -6.03 22.40
CA LEU A 256 3.05 -6.83 23.57
C LEU A 256 1.98 -7.75 24.16
N ASP A 257 0.70 -7.42 23.99
CA ASP A 257 -0.46 -8.24 24.33
C ASP A 257 -0.96 -9.01 23.10
N VAL A 258 -2.05 -9.77 23.27
CA VAL A 258 -2.83 -10.35 22.18
C VAL A 258 -4.16 -9.61 22.18
N ASP A 259 -4.42 -8.88 21.10
CA ASP A 259 -5.59 -8.05 20.92
C ASP A 259 -6.76 -8.90 20.40
N VAL A 260 -7.75 -9.12 21.26
CA VAL A 260 -8.90 -9.99 20.98
C VAL A 260 -9.97 -9.18 20.23
N ASP A 261 -9.67 -8.90 18.97
CA ASP A 261 -10.51 -8.14 18.05
C ASP A 261 -11.58 -9.06 17.40
N ASP A 262 -12.85 -8.79 17.68
CA ASP A 262 -13.98 -9.54 17.14
C ASP A 262 -14.12 -9.37 15.61
N GLU A 263 -13.74 -8.23 15.04
CA GLU A 263 -13.80 -7.97 13.59
C GLU A 263 -12.69 -8.72 12.84
N GLU A 264 -11.50 -8.80 13.44
CA GLU A 264 -10.42 -9.66 12.99
C GLU A 264 -10.83 -11.13 13.02
N ALA A 265 -11.53 -11.59 14.06
CA ALA A 265 -12.05 -12.94 14.13
C ALA A 265 -13.11 -13.21 13.03
N ILE A 266 -14.03 -12.26 12.81
CA ILE A 266 -15.06 -12.35 11.75
C ILE A 266 -14.41 -12.36 10.35
N ALA A 267 -13.37 -11.55 10.13
CA ALA A 267 -12.60 -11.53 8.89
C ALA A 267 -11.80 -12.84 8.68
N LEU A 268 -11.20 -13.36 9.75
CA LEU A 268 -10.49 -14.64 9.78
C LEU A 268 -11.43 -15.82 9.51
N ALA A 269 -12.67 -15.79 10.03
CA ALA A 269 -13.71 -16.75 9.69
C ALA A 269 -14.09 -16.69 8.20
N GLY A 270 -14.34 -15.50 7.66
CA GLY A 270 -14.63 -15.30 6.22
C GLY A 270 -13.47 -15.66 5.28
N MET A 271 -12.24 -15.74 5.79
CA MET A 271 -11.06 -16.19 5.03
C MET A 271 -10.94 -17.73 4.95
N GLN A 272 -11.76 -18.52 5.64
CA GLN A 272 -11.54 -19.97 5.72
C GLN A 272 -11.86 -20.70 4.40
N GLY A 273 -10.84 -21.43 3.91
CA GLY A 273 -10.82 -21.98 2.54
C GLY A 273 -10.21 -21.05 1.49
N PHE A 274 -9.96 -19.79 1.85
CA PHE A 274 -9.31 -18.76 1.02
C PHE A 274 -8.06 -18.16 1.70
N ALA A 275 -7.49 -18.87 2.68
CA ALA A 275 -6.36 -18.38 3.47
C ALA A 275 -5.03 -18.40 2.67
N PRO A 276 -4.08 -17.50 2.97
CA PRO A 276 -2.71 -17.61 2.51
C PRO A 276 -2.03 -18.89 3.04
N SER A 277 -0.93 -19.28 2.41
CA SER A 277 0.00 -20.21 3.07
C SER A 277 0.62 -19.55 4.30
N ALA A 278 0.62 -20.24 5.44
CA ALA A 278 1.31 -19.82 6.67
C ALA A 278 2.85 -19.74 6.54
N SER A 279 3.40 -19.94 5.32
CA SER A 279 4.80 -19.67 4.96
C SER A 279 5.05 -18.25 4.45
N ILE A 280 4.01 -17.53 4.00
CA ILE A 280 4.09 -16.16 3.46
C ILE A 280 3.37 -15.12 4.32
N THR A 281 2.68 -15.52 5.39
CA THR A 281 2.02 -14.61 6.33
C THR A 281 3.00 -13.67 7.03
N ALA A 282 2.53 -12.50 7.46
CA ALA A 282 3.37 -11.44 8.04
C ALA A 282 4.27 -11.92 9.20
N ASN A 283 3.82 -12.89 10.01
CA ASN A 283 4.61 -13.51 11.09
C ASN A 283 5.81 -14.37 10.61
N ARG A 284 5.99 -14.53 9.29
CA ARG A 284 7.19 -15.11 8.65
C ARG A 284 8.11 -14.05 8.03
N ILE A 285 7.77 -12.77 8.13
CA ILE A 285 8.49 -11.64 7.55
C ILE A 285 8.96 -10.75 8.69
N SER A 286 10.19 -10.23 8.59
CA SER A 286 10.75 -9.32 9.59
C SER A 286 11.35 -8.09 8.93
N VAL A 287 11.10 -6.94 9.55
CA VAL A 287 11.65 -5.64 9.17
C VAL A 287 12.46 -5.14 10.37
N ASP A 288 13.70 -4.72 10.15
CA ASP A 288 14.61 -4.21 11.20
C ASP A 288 14.69 -5.11 12.46
N GLY A 289 14.72 -6.43 12.22
CA GLY A 289 14.77 -7.48 13.25
C GLY A 289 13.43 -7.83 13.91
N THR A 290 12.39 -7.04 13.68
CA THR A 290 11.04 -7.22 14.23
C THR A 290 10.15 -8.01 13.29
N SER A 291 9.56 -9.11 13.77
CA SER A 291 8.55 -9.86 13.01
C SER A 291 7.22 -9.09 12.94
N LEU A 292 6.53 -9.20 11.81
CA LEU A 292 5.24 -8.51 11.60
C LEU A 292 4.06 -9.37 12.10
N ARG A 293 2.97 -8.74 12.54
CA ARG A 293 1.72 -9.45 12.90
C ARG A 293 0.81 -9.61 11.68
N PHE A 294 0.20 -10.79 11.56
CA PHE A 294 -0.79 -11.11 10.51
C PHE A 294 -2.21 -11.12 11.07
N SER A 295 -2.40 -11.80 12.19
CA SER A 295 -3.64 -11.89 12.96
C SER A 295 -3.24 -12.18 14.40
N ASP A 296 -3.94 -11.59 15.36
CA ASP A 296 -3.83 -11.98 16.78
C ASP A 296 -4.81 -13.10 17.10
N MET A 297 -5.99 -13.05 16.47
CA MET A 297 -6.96 -14.15 16.46
C MET A 297 -6.42 -15.37 15.69
N VAL A 298 -6.75 -16.58 16.16
CA VAL A 298 -6.38 -17.86 15.50
C VAL A 298 -7.59 -18.73 15.21
N VAL A 299 -7.40 -19.75 14.35
CA VAL A 299 -8.51 -20.63 13.87
C VAL A 299 -9.18 -21.42 15.00
N SER A 300 -8.52 -21.63 16.13
CA SER A 300 -9.11 -22.27 17.32
C SER A 300 -10.07 -21.36 18.11
N ASP A 301 -10.05 -20.05 17.86
CA ASP A 301 -10.91 -19.08 18.55
C ASP A 301 -12.25 -18.90 17.81
N LEU A 302 -12.39 -19.50 16.64
CA LEU A 302 -13.56 -19.41 15.77
C LEU A 302 -14.66 -20.39 16.18
N SER A 303 -15.89 -19.98 15.95
CA SER A 303 -17.07 -20.85 16.02
C SER A 303 -17.19 -21.76 14.79
N PRO A 304 -18.00 -22.83 14.84
CA PRO A 304 -18.20 -23.72 13.70
C PRO A 304 -18.69 -22.98 12.45
N LEU A 305 -17.87 -22.99 11.39
CA LEU A 305 -18.07 -22.21 10.17
C LEU A 305 -19.44 -22.44 9.51
N GLN A 306 -20.20 -21.36 9.32
CA GLN A 306 -21.45 -21.36 8.58
C GLN A 306 -21.18 -21.12 7.09
N ASN A 307 -21.85 -21.87 6.21
CA ASN A 307 -21.57 -21.85 4.77
C ASN A 307 -22.83 -21.64 3.90
N ASN A 308 -24.00 -21.40 4.52
CA ASN A 308 -25.28 -21.29 3.82
C ASN A 308 -25.73 -19.83 3.67
N PHE A 309 -25.30 -19.18 2.58
CA PHE A 309 -25.69 -17.80 2.28
C PHE A 309 -27.22 -17.58 2.20
N ALA A 310 -27.98 -18.59 1.78
CA ALA A 310 -29.44 -18.48 1.69
C ALA A 310 -30.13 -18.44 3.06
N ALA A 311 -29.47 -18.88 4.14
CA ALA A 311 -29.98 -18.76 5.50
C ALA A 311 -29.78 -17.36 6.10
N ILE A 312 -28.73 -16.64 5.68
CA ILE A 312 -28.38 -15.32 6.25
C ILE A 312 -28.95 -14.14 5.44
N ASN A 313 -29.14 -14.26 4.12
CA ASN A 313 -29.56 -13.14 3.28
C ASN A 313 -31.09 -12.90 3.34
N ASN A 314 -31.54 -12.41 4.49
CA ASN A 314 -32.91 -12.02 4.79
C ASN A 314 -32.93 -10.93 5.88
N ILE A 315 -33.97 -10.09 5.88
CA ILE A 315 -34.06 -8.87 6.71
C ILE A 315 -33.97 -9.09 8.24
N ALA A 316 -34.12 -10.31 8.75
CA ALA A 316 -33.94 -10.59 10.18
C ALA A 316 -32.46 -10.80 10.58
N ILE A 317 -31.57 -11.07 9.63
CA ILE A 317 -30.14 -11.36 9.86
C ILE A 317 -29.24 -10.35 9.14
N GLY A 318 -29.55 -10.02 7.88
CA GLY A 318 -28.80 -9.06 7.09
C GLY A 318 -29.14 -9.12 5.60
N GLN A 319 -28.62 -8.16 4.84
CA GLN A 319 -28.91 -8.02 3.41
C GLN A 319 -27.73 -7.45 2.63
N LEU A 320 -27.67 -7.76 1.33
CA LEU A 320 -26.77 -7.11 0.39
C LEU A 320 -27.17 -5.64 0.18
N ILE A 321 -26.21 -4.71 0.29
CA ILE A 321 -26.44 -3.28 0.12
C ILE A 321 -25.64 -2.69 -1.05
N ALA A 322 -26.24 -1.72 -1.74
CA ALA A 322 -25.54 -0.90 -2.72
C ALA A 322 -24.71 0.19 -2.00
N VAL A 323 -23.49 0.45 -2.48
CA VAL A 323 -22.62 1.49 -1.92
C VAL A 323 -22.22 2.45 -3.04
N LYS A 324 -22.61 3.72 -2.92
CA LYS A 324 -22.56 4.67 -4.03
C LYS A 324 -21.14 4.88 -4.53
N GLY A 325 -20.93 4.60 -5.82
CA GLY A 325 -19.62 4.72 -6.46
C GLY A 325 -18.66 3.56 -6.15
N TYR A 326 -19.17 2.44 -5.64
CA TYR A 326 -18.43 1.20 -5.34
C TYR A 326 -19.16 -0.08 -5.77
N SER A 327 -20.45 -0.22 -5.49
CA SER A 327 -21.26 -1.39 -5.89
C SER A 327 -22.74 -1.04 -6.11
N ASN A 328 -23.40 -1.77 -7.01
CA ASN A 328 -24.84 -1.71 -7.27
C ASN A 328 -25.67 -2.57 -6.29
N GLY A 329 -25.05 -3.39 -5.44
CA GLY A 329 -25.71 -4.23 -4.43
C GLY A 329 -25.63 -5.74 -4.66
N PRO A 330 -26.14 -6.29 -5.79
CA PRO A 330 -26.05 -7.72 -6.07
C PRO A 330 -24.62 -8.26 -6.12
N ILE A 331 -24.41 -9.51 -5.67
CA ILE A 331 -23.11 -10.18 -5.74
C ILE A 331 -22.66 -10.35 -7.20
N ILE A 332 -21.42 -9.97 -7.49
CA ILE A 332 -20.75 -10.24 -8.77
C ILE A 332 -19.54 -11.17 -8.57
N ALA A 333 -19.11 -11.83 -9.65
CA ALA A 333 -17.83 -12.54 -9.65
C ALA A 333 -16.68 -11.54 -9.79
N GLY A 334 -15.53 -11.87 -9.19
CA GLY A 334 -14.30 -11.10 -9.30
C GLY A 334 -13.55 -11.34 -10.60
N THR A 335 -12.64 -10.43 -10.92
CA THR A 335 -11.91 -10.40 -12.18
C THR A 335 -10.58 -11.14 -12.07
N ALA A 336 -10.24 -11.95 -13.07
CA ALA A 336 -8.96 -12.65 -13.09
C ALA A 336 -7.80 -11.65 -13.30
N TYR A 337 -6.93 -11.52 -12.30
CA TYR A 337 -5.76 -10.65 -12.36
C TYR A 337 -4.80 -11.06 -13.49
N GLY A 338 -4.09 -10.09 -14.08
CA GLY A 338 -3.19 -10.31 -15.22
C GLY A 338 -3.91 -10.40 -16.57
N THR A 339 -5.16 -9.94 -16.65
CA THR A 339 -5.99 -9.89 -17.86
C THR A 339 -6.37 -8.45 -18.23
N GLU A 340 -6.76 -8.24 -19.49
CA GLU A 340 -7.37 -6.97 -19.96
C GLU A 340 -8.52 -6.52 -19.05
N ALA A 341 -9.42 -7.43 -18.67
CA ALA A 341 -10.57 -7.13 -17.82
C ALA A 341 -10.19 -6.60 -16.43
N SER A 342 -9.07 -7.08 -15.87
CA SER A 342 -8.56 -6.59 -14.57
C SER A 342 -7.88 -5.22 -14.65
N GLY A 343 -7.66 -4.69 -15.85
CA GLY A 343 -6.96 -3.42 -16.05
C GLY A 343 -5.44 -3.51 -15.92
N ILE A 344 -4.90 -4.71 -15.73
CA ILE A 344 -3.45 -4.96 -15.56
C ILE A 344 -3.10 -6.26 -16.30
N ARG A 345 -2.16 -6.20 -17.24
CA ARG A 345 -1.68 -7.37 -18.02
C ARG A 345 -0.19 -7.30 -18.31
N ALA A 346 0.38 -8.41 -18.80
CA ALA A 346 1.69 -8.41 -19.46
C ALA A 346 1.73 -7.38 -20.62
N SER A 347 2.88 -6.73 -20.79
CA SER A 347 3.12 -5.74 -21.83
C SER A 347 3.28 -6.39 -23.21
N LYS A 348 2.97 -5.64 -24.25
CA LYS A 348 3.30 -5.98 -25.63
C LYS A 348 4.74 -5.55 -25.90
N THR A 349 5.46 -6.28 -26.75
CA THR A 349 6.85 -5.96 -27.13
C THR A 349 7.02 -4.58 -27.81
N THR A 350 5.93 -3.99 -28.29
CA THR A 350 5.85 -2.62 -28.82
C THR A 350 5.64 -1.55 -27.75
N GLU A 351 5.12 -1.92 -26.58
CA GLU A 351 4.94 -1.04 -25.42
C GLU A 351 6.22 -1.00 -24.58
N PHE A 352 6.77 -2.17 -24.25
CA PHE A 352 7.98 -2.34 -23.45
C PHE A 352 8.82 -3.54 -23.94
N LYS A 353 10.15 -3.49 -23.78
CA LYS A 353 11.04 -4.54 -24.31
C LYS A 353 11.13 -5.78 -23.43
N ASN A 354 11.11 -5.62 -22.10
CA ASN A 354 11.20 -6.74 -21.18
C ASN A 354 9.83 -7.44 -21.12
N SER A 355 9.79 -8.73 -21.45
CA SER A 355 8.57 -9.55 -21.47
C SER A 355 7.93 -9.76 -20.11
N ASP A 356 8.67 -9.60 -19.01
CA ASP A 356 8.13 -9.67 -17.64
C ASP A 356 7.39 -8.39 -17.22
N ALA A 357 7.53 -7.30 -17.97
CA ALA A 357 6.87 -6.05 -17.64
C ALA A 357 5.35 -6.16 -17.85
N PHE A 358 4.59 -5.71 -16.85
CA PHE A 358 3.15 -5.53 -16.88
C PHE A 358 2.81 -4.04 -17.01
N VAL A 359 1.64 -3.74 -17.60
CA VAL A 359 1.12 -2.40 -17.85
C VAL A 359 -0.35 -2.28 -17.45
N LEU A 360 -0.76 -1.04 -17.18
CA LEU A 360 -2.14 -0.65 -16.92
C LEU A 360 -2.89 -0.53 -18.26
N THR A 361 -4.06 -1.16 -18.39
CA THR A 361 -4.85 -1.20 -19.63
C THR A 361 -6.29 -0.72 -19.40
N ASP A 362 -6.92 -0.24 -20.48
CA ASP A 362 -8.29 0.26 -20.51
C ASP A 362 -9.35 -0.85 -20.61
N GLY A 363 -8.92 -2.11 -20.72
CA GLY A 363 -9.79 -3.27 -20.94
C GLY A 363 -10.19 -3.48 -22.40
N SER A 364 -9.75 -2.63 -23.33
CA SER A 364 -9.88 -2.82 -24.79
C SER A 364 -8.55 -3.21 -25.47
N GLY A 365 -7.45 -3.21 -24.70
CA GLY A 365 -6.11 -3.57 -25.17
C GLY A 365 -5.12 -2.40 -25.21
N VAL A 366 -5.54 -1.19 -24.87
CA VAL A 366 -4.72 0.02 -24.93
C VAL A 366 -4.05 0.26 -23.57
N ASN A 367 -2.72 0.43 -23.56
CA ASN A 367 -2.02 0.88 -22.36
C ASN A 367 -2.52 2.30 -21.98
N ARG A 368 -2.97 2.47 -20.73
CA ARG A 368 -3.49 3.74 -20.19
C ARG A 368 -2.41 4.80 -19.97
N TYR A 369 -1.17 4.38 -19.71
CA TYR A 369 -0.03 5.26 -19.45
C TYR A 369 1.17 4.86 -20.32
N PRO A 370 1.05 4.99 -21.66
CA PRO A 370 2.10 4.62 -22.60
C PRO A 370 3.25 5.61 -22.53
N ILE A 371 4.46 5.13 -22.87
CA ILE A 371 5.68 5.94 -22.82
C ILE A 371 5.60 7.11 -23.81
N ARG A 372 5.62 8.34 -23.28
CA ARG A 372 5.50 9.60 -24.03
C ARG A 372 6.50 10.66 -23.55
N SER A 373 6.57 11.78 -24.28
CA SER A 373 7.34 12.96 -23.86
C SER A 373 6.60 13.81 -22.83
N GLY A 374 7.35 14.64 -22.11
CA GLY A 374 6.84 15.65 -21.18
C GLY A 374 5.87 16.64 -21.84
N THR A 375 4.98 17.19 -21.02
CA THR A 375 3.92 18.13 -21.39
C THR A 375 4.15 19.54 -20.83
N ASP A 376 5.34 19.78 -20.29
CA ASP A 376 5.75 20.97 -19.55
C ASP A 376 6.67 21.92 -20.36
N ALA A 377 6.60 21.88 -21.70
CA ALA A 377 7.38 22.75 -22.60
C ALA A 377 7.19 24.27 -22.37
N ALA A 378 6.13 24.68 -21.68
CA ALA A 378 5.89 26.06 -21.26
C ALA A 378 6.61 26.46 -19.95
N ALA A 379 7.09 25.48 -19.17
CA ALA A 379 7.83 25.67 -17.93
C ALA A 379 9.31 25.24 -18.05
N VAL A 380 9.61 24.29 -18.94
CA VAL A 380 10.94 23.70 -19.14
C VAL A 380 11.33 23.80 -20.61
N THR A 381 12.45 24.47 -20.92
CA THR A 381 12.91 24.72 -22.30
C THR A 381 13.19 23.44 -23.11
N ALA A 382 13.52 22.36 -22.41
CA ALA A 382 13.62 21.02 -22.99
C ALA A 382 12.94 20.02 -22.02
N PRO A 383 11.72 19.56 -22.30
CA PRO A 383 11.08 18.48 -21.54
C PRO A 383 11.86 17.16 -21.58
N LEU A 384 11.33 16.15 -20.89
CA LEU A 384 11.74 14.76 -21.10
C LEU A 384 11.23 14.25 -22.46
N THR A 385 12.09 13.61 -23.24
CA THR A 385 11.72 12.92 -24.49
C THR A 385 11.16 11.53 -24.21
N ALA A 386 10.34 10.98 -25.11
CA ALA A 386 9.85 9.60 -25.00
C ALA A 386 10.98 8.54 -25.06
N SER A 387 12.15 8.91 -25.58
CA SER A 387 13.39 8.12 -25.53
C SER A 387 14.03 8.13 -24.14
N GLU A 388 14.10 9.29 -23.48
CA GLU A 388 14.61 9.41 -22.10
C GLU A 388 13.69 8.68 -21.12
N VAL A 389 12.37 8.90 -21.20
CA VAL A 389 11.39 8.19 -20.36
C VAL A 389 11.46 6.68 -20.57
N ARG A 390 11.66 6.21 -21.81
CA ARG A 390 11.87 4.77 -22.08
C ARG A 390 13.14 4.25 -21.43
N ALA A 391 14.27 4.96 -21.52
CA ALA A 391 15.50 4.52 -20.90
C ALA A 391 15.38 4.49 -19.36
N ILE A 392 14.82 5.53 -18.74
CA ILE A 392 14.59 5.59 -17.29
C ILE A 392 13.77 4.38 -16.81
N LEU A 393 12.67 4.06 -17.51
CA LEU A 393 11.83 2.90 -17.17
C LEU A 393 12.53 1.56 -17.47
N GLU A 394 13.25 1.43 -18.59
CA GLU A 394 14.04 0.23 -18.93
C GLU A 394 15.12 -0.05 -17.87
N GLU A 395 15.93 0.94 -17.51
CA GLU A 395 17.03 0.77 -16.55
C GLU A 395 16.52 0.58 -15.11
N ALA A 396 15.49 1.30 -14.69
CA ALA A 396 14.86 1.08 -13.37
C ALA A 396 14.26 -0.34 -13.27
N PHE A 397 13.58 -0.82 -14.32
CA PHE A 397 13.06 -2.19 -14.34
C PHE A 397 14.19 -3.24 -14.32
N LEU A 398 15.35 -2.97 -14.92
CA LEU A 398 16.52 -3.83 -14.79
C LEU A 398 17.07 -3.85 -13.34
N VAL A 399 17.12 -2.72 -12.64
CA VAL A 399 17.52 -2.69 -11.21
C VAL A 399 16.53 -3.49 -10.35
N VAL A 400 15.22 -3.31 -10.52
CA VAL A 400 14.18 -4.12 -9.86
C VAL A 400 14.36 -5.61 -10.19
N SER A 401 14.61 -5.96 -11.46
CA SER A 401 14.83 -7.34 -11.91
C SER A 401 16.03 -8.01 -11.23
N ARG A 402 17.05 -7.25 -10.82
CA ARG A 402 18.25 -7.75 -10.12
C ARG A 402 18.11 -7.80 -8.60
N ALA A 403 17.28 -6.92 -8.02
CA ALA A 403 17.23 -6.67 -6.58
C ALA A 403 16.61 -7.82 -5.75
N ARG A 404 17.10 -8.01 -4.51
CA ARG A 404 16.48 -8.86 -3.48
C ARG A 404 15.36 -8.10 -2.78
N ALA A 405 14.18 -8.70 -2.72
CA ALA A 405 13.04 -8.21 -1.95
C ALA A 405 13.33 -8.21 -0.44
N GLN A 406 12.80 -7.24 0.32
CA GLN A 406 12.85 -7.29 1.80
C GLN A 406 11.71 -8.14 2.36
N ILE A 407 10.48 -7.91 1.89
CA ILE A 407 9.26 -8.46 2.49
C ILE A 407 8.68 -9.69 1.77
N ARG A 408 9.52 -10.56 1.18
CA ARG A 408 9.02 -11.75 0.44
C ARG A 408 9.58 -13.06 0.97
N GLN A 409 8.73 -14.08 0.99
CA GLN A 409 9.09 -15.47 1.19
C GLN A 409 8.89 -16.27 -0.13
N PRO A 410 9.76 -17.26 -0.44
CA PRO A 410 11.02 -17.55 0.26
C PRO A 410 12.01 -16.39 0.16
N LEU A 411 12.93 -16.30 1.14
CA LEU A 411 14.06 -15.38 1.09
C LEU A 411 14.87 -15.54 -0.21
N ASP A 412 15.60 -14.48 -0.56
CA ASP A 412 16.30 -14.34 -1.85
C ASP A 412 15.37 -14.32 -3.09
N SER A 413 14.08 -14.06 -2.89
CA SER A 413 13.14 -13.68 -3.95
C SER A 413 13.48 -12.33 -4.59
N ARG A 414 13.22 -12.19 -5.91
CA ARG A 414 13.36 -10.93 -6.65
C ARG A 414 12.34 -9.88 -6.19
N MET A 415 12.78 -8.62 -6.15
CA MET A 415 11.93 -7.46 -5.91
C MET A 415 10.83 -7.34 -6.97
N GLN A 416 9.62 -7.07 -6.50
CA GLN A 416 8.41 -6.85 -7.28
C GLN A 416 7.90 -5.43 -6.96
N ALA A 417 7.69 -4.60 -7.99
CA ALA A 417 7.42 -3.17 -7.84
C ALA A 417 6.67 -2.56 -9.03
N THR A 418 6.12 -1.37 -8.83
CA THR A 418 5.74 -0.44 -9.91
C THR A 418 6.73 0.71 -9.99
N VAL A 419 7.11 1.10 -11.21
CA VAL A 419 7.94 2.27 -11.54
C VAL A 419 7.07 3.28 -12.30
N SER A 420 7.06 4.53 -11.87
CA SER A 420 6.37 5.66 -12.52
C SER A 420 7.32 6.81 -12.82
N VAL A 421 7.11 7.49 -13.95
CA VAL A 421 7.85 8.71 -14.34
C VAL A 421 6.88 9.84 -14.65
N VAL A 422 7.18 11.05 -14.17
CA VAL A 422 6.39 12.28 -14.39
C VAL A 422 7.24 13.45 -14.90
N ASP A 423 6.60 14.42 -15.57
CA ASP A 423 7.18 15.73 -15.88
C ASP A 423 7.07 16.73 -14.70
N THR A 424 7.56 17.96 -14.87
CA THR A 424 7.47 19.00 -13.81
C THR A 424 6.05 19.53 -13.58
N HIS A 425 5.08 19.09 -14.38
CA HIS A 425 3.64 19.32 -14.19
C HIS A 425 2.95 18.13 -13.48
N GLY A 426 3.72 17.14 -13.02
CA GLY A 426 3.20 15.92 -12.38
C GLY A 426 2.41 15.02 -13.35
N GLN A 427 2.53 15.24 -14.66
CA GLN A 427 1.80 14.47 -15.66
C GLN A 427 2.51 13.15 -15.93
N ILE A 428 1.75 12.05 -15.94
CA ILE A 428 2.29 10.69 -16.09
C ILE A 428 2.90 10.52 -17.48
N LEU A 429 4.19 10.21 -17.57
CA LEU A 429 4.91 9.99 -18.83
C LEU A 429 5.08 8.52 -19.19
N GLY A 430 4.93 7.64 -18.21
CA GLY A 430 4.88 6.19 -18.38
C GLY A 430 4.86 5.48 -17.03
N ILE A 431 4.21 4.32 -16.99
CA ILE A 431 4.16 3.43 -15.81
C ILE A 431 4.45 2.00 -16.28
N VAL A 432 5.31 1.30 -15.56
CA VAL A 432 5.62 -0.13 -15.79
C VAL A 432 5.73 -0.85 -14.44
N ARG A 433 5.29 -2.11 -14.35
CA ARG A 433 5.34 -2.88 -13.11
C ARG A 433 5.72 -4.32 -13.34
N THR A 434 6.26 -4.99 -12.32
CA THR A 434 6.52 -6.43 -12.37
C THR A 434 5.22 -7.24 -12.21
N PRO A 435 5.20 -8.56 -12.50
CA PRO A 435 3.96 -9.32 -12.56
C PRO A 435 3.18 -9.46 -11.24
N ASP A 436 3.87 -9.43 -10.09
CA ASP A 436 3.30 -9.67 -8.75
C ASP A 436 3.61 -8.50 -7.78
N GLY A 437 3.93 -7.31 -8.30
CA GLY A 437 4.08 -6.12 -7.47
C GLY A 437 2.80 -5.84 -6.66
N PRO A 438 2.90 -5.35 -5.40
CA PRO A 438 1.74 -4.93 -4.63
C PRO A 438 0.87 -3.92 -5.39
N ILE A 439 -0.44 -3.96 -5.19
CA ILE A 439 -1.38 -3.15 -6.00
C ILE A 439 -1.37 -1.70 -5.56
N PHE A 440 -1.30 -1.43 -4.25
CA PHE A 440 -1.15 -0.06 -3.71
C PHE A 440 0.12 0.63 -4.25
N GLY A 441 1.20 -0.14 -4.42
CA GLY A 441 2.46 0.32 -5.00
C GLY A 441 2.31 0.97 -6.38
N THR A 442 1.23 0.68 -7.09
CA THR A 442 0.91 1.30 -8.38
C THR A 442 0.66 2.81 -8.24
N ASP A 443 -0.27 3.22 -7.37
CA ASP A 443 -0.60 4.63 -7.14
C ASP A 443 0.51 5.31 -6.32
N VAL A 444 1.09 4.61 -5.34
CA VAL A 444 2.24 5.10 -4.55
C VAL A 444 3.44 5.45 -5.41
N SER A 445 3.82 4.61 -6.38
CA SER A 445 4.97 4.93 -7.25
C SER A 445 4.80 6.27 -7.97
N LEU A 446 3.55 6.64 -8.30
CA LEU A 446 3.21 7.92 -8.89
C LEU A 446 3.16 9.05 -7.86
N GLN A 447 2.62 8.83 -6.65
CA GLN A 447 2.69 9.79 -5.55
C GLN A 447 4.15 10.16 -5.23
N LYS A 448 5.01 9.15 -5.10
CA LYS A 448 6.46 9.27 -4.89
C LYS A 448 7.12 10.08 -6.01
N ALA A 449 6.92 9.68 -7.28
CA ALA A 449 7.46 10.41 -8.45
C ALA A 449 7.06 11.90 -8.47
N ARG A 450 5.80 12.19 -8.14
CA ARG A 450 5.24 13.54 -8.02
C ARG A 450 5.79 14.32 -6.83
N THR A 451 6.05 13.66 -5.72
CA THR A 451 6.56 14.30 -4.49
C THR A 451 7.97 14.83 -4.71
N ALA A 452 8.91 14.00 -5.17
CA ALA A 452 10.25 14.46 -5.54
C ALA A 452 10.24 15.57 -6.61
N ALA A 453 9.41 15.43 -7.65
CA ALA A 453 9.25 16.44 -8.71
C ALA A 453 8.59 17.75 -8.21
N PHE A 454 7.75 17.70 -7.18
CA PHE A 454 7.09 18.88 -6.62
C PHE A 454 7.97 19.62 -5.62
N PHE A 455 8.50 18.95 -4.59
CA PHE A 455 9.27 19.62 -3.54
C PHE A 455 10.61 20.21 -4.06
N SER A 456 11.17 19.62 -5.12
CA SER A 456 12.34 20.16 -5.84
C SER A 456 12.01 21.31 -6.82
N ASN A 457 10.73 21.70 -6.96
CA ASN A 457 10.29 22.67 -7.95
C ASN A 457 10.37 24.12 -7.44
N SER A 458 10.65 25.07 -8.34
CA SER A 458 10.72 26.48 -7.98
C SER A 458 9.38 27.10 -7.59
N VAL A 459 8.26 26.49 -7.99
CA VAL A 459 6.90 26.96 -7.62
C VAL A 459 6.35 26.32 -6.34
N ALA A 460 7.04 25.37 -5.71
CA ALA A 460 6.48 24.51 -4.67
C ALA A 460 5.87 25.30 -3.50
N GLY A 461 6.67 26.17 -2.87
CA GLY A 461 6.21 27.02 -1.77
C GLY A 461 5.13 28.03 -2.19
N GLN A 462 5.16 28.51 -3.44
CA GLN A 462 4.16 29.42 -3.98
C GLN A 462 2.79 28.73 -4.18
N GLN A 463 2.78 27.47 -4.62
CA GLN A 463 1.56 26.69 -4.83
C GLN A 463 0.97 26.20 -3.50
N LEU A 464 1.81 25.79 -2.55
CA LEU A 464 1.38 25.47 -1.17
C LEU A 464 0.76 26.69 -0.47
N LEU A 465 1.39 27.88 -0.57
CA LEU A 465 0.82 29.13 -0.04
C LEU A 465 -0.50 29.55 -0.72
N ALA A 466 -0.73 29.13 -1.97
CA ALA A 466 -1.95 29.39 -2.73
C ALA A 466 -3.05 28.34 -2.52
N THR A 467 -2.84 27.34 -1.66
CA THR A 467 -3.84 26.31 -1.34
C THR A 467 -4.83 26.81 -0.30
N PRO A 468 -6.16 26.62 -0.45
CA PRO A 468 -7.13 27.07 0.54
C PRO A 468 -6.97 26.39 1.92
N VAL A 469 -7.29 27.13 2.98
CA VAL A 469 -7.29 26.64 4.37
C VAL A 469 -8.67 26.07 4.73
N PHE A 470 -8.71 24.87 5.28
CA PHE A 470 -9.93 24.18 5.71
C PHE A 470 -9.92 24.04 7.25
N ALA A 471 -9.97 25.19 7.93
CA ALA A 471 -9.90 25.26 9.38
C ALA A 471 -11.14 24.61 10.06
N PRO A 472 -10.97 23.94 11.22
CA PRO A 472 -9.71 23.74 11.96
C PRO A 472 -8.83 22.59 11.43
N PHE A 473 -9.30 21.79 10.48
CA PHE A 473 -8.77 20.45 10.21
C PHE A 473 -7.52 20.38 9.30
N ALA A 474 -7.34 21.34 8.38
CA ALA A 474 -6.19 21.36 7.46
C ALA A 474 -5.73 22.79 7.07
N ASN A 475 -4.41 23.02 7.02
CA ASN A 475 -3.77 24.31 6.77
C ASN A 475 -2.45 24.17 5.97
N VAL A 476 -2.56 23.72 4.72
CA VAL A 476 -1.42 23.56 3.78
C VAL A 476 -0.46 24.77 3.72
N PRO A 477 -0.91 26.05 3.68
CA PRO A 477 -0.02 27.20 3.68
C PRO A 477 0.92 27.31 4.89
N ALA A 478 0.50 26.87 6.09
CA ALA A 478 1.30 27.00 7.31
C ALA A 478 2.60 26.18 7.26
N HIS A 479 2.60 25.04 6.57
CA HIS A 479 3.79 24.20 6.41
C HIS A 479 4.93 24.94 5.68
N VAL A 480 4.63 25.87 4.76
CA VAL A 480 5.68 26.61 4.03
C VAL A 480 6.53 27.46 4.96
N GLN A 481 5.90 28.16 5.92
CA GLN A 481 6.65 28.95 6.89
C GLN A 481 7.32 28.06 7.94
N ARG A 482 6.71 26.92 8.32
CA ARG A 482 7.37 25.92 9.19
C ARG A 482 8.65 25.39 8.55
N VAL A 483 8.64 25.00 7.28
CA VAL A 483 9.83 24.51 6.56
C VAL A 483 10.92 25.58 6.51
N ARG A 484 10.58 26.82 6.15
CA ARG A 484 11.54 27.93 6.09
C ARG A 484 12.18 28.25 7.44
N ASN A 485 11.40 28.27 8.51
CA ASN A 485 11.92 28.47 9.87
C ASN A 485 12.81 27.29 10.30
N PHE A 486 12.37 26.06 10.04
CA PHE A 486 13.04 24.82 10.49
C PHE A 486 14.35 24.54 9.76
N LEU A 487 14.45 24.90 8.48
CA LEU A 487 15.68 24.76 7.69
C LEU A 487 16.59 26.00 7.77
N GLY A 488 16.17 27.07 8.45
CA GLY A 488 16.90 28.35 8.48
C GLY A 488 16.96 29.11 7.14
N ASP A 489 16.31 28.62 6.09
CA ASP A 489 16.33 29.19 4.74
C ASP A 489 14.96 29.82 4.36
N PRO A 490 14.86 31.16 4.24
CA PRO A 490 13.63 31.81 3.77
C PRO A 490 13.28 31.46 2.30
N ASN A 491 14.24 30.93 1.53
CA ASN A 491 14.05 30.50 0.14
C ASN A 491 13.69 29.01 0.03
N ALA A 492 13.52 28.29 1.15
CA ALA A 492 13.12 26.90 1.11
C ALA A 492 11.80 26.74 0.33
N LEU A 493 11.71 25.62 -0.40
CA LEU A 493 10.62 25.32 -1.35
C LEU A 493 10.59 26.26 -2.58
N THR A 494 11.74 26.80 -3.01
CA THR A 494 11.89 27.52 -4.30
C THR A 494 12.88 26.85 -5.26
N GLY A 495 13.08 25.53 -5.14
CA GLY A 495 13.95 24.74 -6.03
C GLY A 495 15.45 24.92 -5.78
N THR A 496 15.82 25.60 -4.68
CA THR A 496 17.19 25.70 -4.15
C THR A 496 17.74 24.36 -3.66
N VAL A 497 16.86 23.44 -3.26
CA VAL A 497 17.19 22.10 -2.76
C VAL A 497 16.41 21.05 -3.55
N ALA A 498 17.10 20.00 -3.98
CA ALA A 498 16.51 18.81 -4.58
C ALA A 498 16.13 17.82 -3.46
N PHE A 499 14.83 17.57 -3.32
CA PHE A 499 14.26 16.67 -2.32
C PHE A 499 13.89 15.32 -2.94
N ALA A 500 14.22 14.25 -2.22
CA ALA A 500 13.78 12.87 -2.45
C ALA A 500 12.81 12.46 -1.32
N ASP A 501 12.00 11.42 -1.50
CA ASP A 501 10.99 11.05 -0.49
C ASP A 501 11.59 10.67 0.87
N ARG A 502 12.84 10.21 0.93
CA ARG A 502 13.52 9.99 2.23
C ARG A 502 13.70 11.29 3.01
N SER A 503 14.08 12.37 2.33
CA SER A 503 14.19 13.70 2.95
C SER A 503 12.83 14.31 3.29
N GLY A 504 11.80 14.06 2.47
CA GLY A 504 10.41 14.42 2.79
C GLY A 504 9.89 13.67 4.03
N GLY A 505 10.12 12.36 4.08
CA GLY A 505 9.79 11.50 5.23
C GLY A 505 10.48 11.91 6.51
N ASN A 506 11.78 12.27 6.47
CA ASN A 506 12.47 12.86 7.61
C ASN A 506 11.73 14.12 8.11
N LEU A 507 11.40 15.05 7.20
CA LEU A 507 10.68 16.28 7.56
C LEU A 507 9.20 16.06 7.94
N SER A 508 8.67 14.85 7.83
CA SER A 508 7.27 14.49 8.16
C SER A 508 7.13 13.70 9.46
N ARG A 509 8.23 13.33 10.14
CA ARG A 509 8.18 12.58 11.40
C ARG A 509 7.60 13.41 12.56
N PRO A 510 6.86 12.80 13.51
CA PRO A 510 6.31 13.48 14.68
C PRO A 510 7.40 13.87 15.69
N TYR A 511 8.59 13.28 15.58
CA TYR A 511 9.81 13.67 16.27
C TYR A 511 10.95 13.79 15.24
N PHE A 512 11.75 14.86 15.29
CA PHE A 512 12.90 15.06 14.42
C PHE A 512 14.21 15.25 15.21
N PRO A 513 15.22 14.37 15.05
CA PRO A 513 15.24 13.21 14.17
C PRO A 513 14.31 12.10 14.66
N ASP A 514 14.09 11.13 13.77
CA ASP A 514 13.30 9.93 14.05
C ASP A 514 13.83 9.16 15.27
N GLY A 515 12.94 8.58 16.08
CA GLY A 515 13.27 7.92 17.35
C GLY A 515 13.64 8.84 18.52
N GLU A 516 14.08 10.08 18.31
CA GLU A 516 14.45 10.98 19.42
C GLU A 516 13.21 11.65 20.06
N ILE A 517 12.66 11.04 21.12
CA ILE A 517 11.50 11.56 21.88
C ILE A 517 11.78 12.98 22.42
N GLY A 518 10.74 13.82 22.46
CA GLY A 518 10.81 15.16 23.05
C GLY A 518 11.47 16.21 22.14
N ARG A 519 11.92 15.79 20.96
CA ARG A 519 12.26 16.67 19.84
C ARG A 519 11.03 17.40 19.28
N PRO A 520 11.22 18.53 18.58
CA PRO A 520 10.15 19.13 17.79
C PRO A 520 9.70 18.19 16.66
N PRO A 521 8.43 18.25 16.23
CA PRO A 521 7.98 17.57 15.02
C PRO A 521 8.60 18.18 13.77
N GLY A 522 8.84 17.34 12.75
CA GLY A 522 9.28 17.80 11.45
C GLY A 522 8.26 18.77 10.81
N PRO A 523 8.70 19.75 9.99
CA PRO A 523 7.85 20.85 9.54
C PRO A 523 6.72 20.44 8.58
N LEU A 524 6.76 19.23 8.01
CA LEU A 524 5.69 18.64 7.20
C LEU A 524 4.75 17.76 8.05
N SER A 525 5.15 17.34 9.25
CA SER A 525 4.30 16.60 10.19
C SER A 525 3.21 17.49 10.79
N ILE A 526 2.40 16.96 11.70
CA ILE A 526 1.50 17.78 12.54
C ILE A 526 2.29 18.84 13.35
N ASP A 527 1.62 19.88 13.86
CA ASP A 527 2.30 21.00 14.57
C ASP A 527 2.72 20.66 16.01
N GLN A 528 2.07 19.68 16.63
CA GLN A 528 2.36 19.18 17.98
C GLN A 528 2.39 17.65 17.97
N SER A 529 3.51 17.04 18.37
CA SER A 529 3.70 15.58 18.33
C SER A 529 2.61 14.81 19.09
N SER A 530 2.13 15.35 20.22
CA SER A 530 1.02 14.79 21.01
C SER A 530 -0.30 14.64 20.24
N ARG A 531 -0.47 15.35 19.11
CA ARG A 531 -1.66 15.31 18.26
C ARG A 531 -1.52 14.38 17.05
N PHE A 532 -0.35 13.76 16.88
CA PHE A 532 -0.13 12.79 15.80
C PHE A 532 -0.96 11.53 16.00
N SER A 533 -1.48 10.99 14.90
CA SER A 533 -1.92 9.60 14.78
C SER A 533 -1.84 9.16 13.30
N PRO A 534 -2.01 7.85 13.01
CA PRO A 534 -2.40 7.32 11.70
C PRO A 534 -3.42 8.14 10.89
N PHE A 535 -4.27 8.93 11.56
CA PHE A 535 -5.33 9.75 10.96
C PHE A 535 -5.07 11.27 11.01
N ALA A 536 -3.88 11.69 11.45
CA ALA A 536 -3.46 13.09 11.57
C ALA A 536 -1.93 13.26 11.36
N VAL A 537 -1.47 13.00 10.13
CA VAL A 537 -0.02 12.94 9.79
C VAL A 537 0.60 14.29 9.35
N GLY A 538 -0.17 15.38 9.33
CA GLY A 538 0.24 16.67 8.77
C GLY A 538 0.07 16.75 7.25
N LEU A 539 1.03 17.38 6.56
CA LEU A 539 0.88 17.90 5.18
C LEU A 539 0.35 16.88 4.17
N GLN A 540 0.73 15.60 4.30
CA GLN A 540 0.24 14.54 3.42
C GLN A 540 -1.29 14.42 3.48
N LEU A 541 -1.87 14.51 4.68
CA LEU A 541 -3.31 14.53 4.88
C LEU A 541 -3.89 15.92 4.57
N ASP A 542 -3.30 17.01 5.05
CA ASP A 542 -3.83 18.38 4.84
C ASP A 542 -4.06 18.70 3.35
N LEU A 543 -3.20 18.17 2.47
CA LEU A 543 -3.33 18.30 1.02
C LEU A 543 -4.58 17.61 0.44
N VAL A 544 -5.04 16.51 1.05
CA VAL A 544 -6.07 15.61 0.49
C VAL A 544 -7.36 15.51 1.33
N PHE A 545 -7.34 15.98 2.58
CA PHE A 545 -8.47 16.00 3.51
C PHE A 545 -9.76 16.56 2.89
N PRO A 546 -9.76 17.70 2.15
CA PRO A 546 -10.99 18.23 1.56
C PRO A 546 -11.64 17.27 0.56
N ASN A 547 -10.81 16.56 -0.23
CA ASN A 547 -11.26 15.60 -1.21
C ASN A 547 -11.78 14.30 -0.57
N ILE A 548 -11.16 13.84 0.53
CA ILE A 548 -11.64 12.69 1.33
C ILE A 548 -13.02 13.02 1.94
N VAL A 549 -13.16 14.16 2.63
CA VAL A 549 -14.42 14.55 3.27
C VAL A 549 -15.53 14.79 2.25
N GLN A 550 -15.22 15.40 1.09
CA GLN A 550 -16.17 15.52 -0.01
C GLN A 550 -16.63 14.14 -0.51
N HIS A 551 -15.71 13.19 -0.68
CA HIS A 551 -16.04 11.84 -1.12
C HIS A 551 -16.89 11.08 -0.09
N VAL A 552 -16.58 11.17 1.20
CA VAL A 552 -17.41 10.65 2.31
C VAL A 552 -18.82 11.23 2.22
N GLY A 553 -18.96 12.55 1.98
CA GLY A 553 -20.25 13.20 1.77
C GLY A 553 -21.03 12.66 0.57
N PHE A 554 -20.36 12.34 -0.54
CA PHE A 554 -20.96 11.67 -1.70
C PHE A 554 -21.45 10.25 -1.38
N VAL A 555 -20.67 9.44 -0.64
CA VAL A 555 -21.09 8.09 -0.24
C VAL A 555 -22.28 8.15 0.72
N ARG A 556 -22.17 8.94 1.81
CA ARG A 556 -23.23 9.16 2.82
C ARG A 556 -24.54 9.62 2.20
N SER A 557 -24.49 10.57 1.26
CA SER A 557 -25.68 11.13 0.61
C SER A 557 -26.25 10.26 -0.51
N ASN A 558 -25.74 9.04 -0.72
CA ASN A 558 -26.04 8.17 -1.87
C ASN A 558 -25.88 8.90 -3.23
N GLY A 559 -24.96 9.87 -3.28
CA GLY A 559 -24.68 10.72 -4.44
C GLY A 559 -25.70 11.82 -4.70
N ALA A 560 -26.44 12.28 -3.68
CA ALA A 560 -27.17 13.55 -3.75
C ALA A 560 -26.21 14.76 -3.62
N SER A 561 -25.11 14.61 -2.87
CA SER A 561 -23.91 15.46 -2.99
C SER A 561 -23.05 14.99 -4.16
N ALA A 562 -22.30 15.91 -4.78
CA ALA A 562 -21.35 15.55 -5.85
C ALA A 562 -20.11 14.82 -5.30
N ASP A 563 -19.63 13.82 -6.05
CA ASP A 563 -18.34 13.16 -5.80
C ASP A 563 -17.20 14.18 -5.95
N THR A 564 -16.04 13.87 -5.37
CA THR A 564 -14.83 14.68 -5.56
C THR A 564 -14.23 14.49 -6.95
N ASP A 565 -13.47 15.46 -7.44
CA ASP A 565 -12.80 15.38 -8.75
C ASP A 565 -11.77 14.23 -8.80
N GLN A 566 -11.36 13.83 -10.01
CA GLN A 566 -10.18 12.96 -10.19
C GLN A 566 -8.88 13.78 -10.05
N ARG A 567 -8.73 14.47 -8.92
CA ARG A 567 -7.58 15.27 -8.52
C ARG A 567 -7.59 15.47 -7.00
N CYS A 568 -6.73 14.76 -6.27
CA CYS A 568 -6.75 14.68 -4.82
C CYS A 568 -6.37 15.93 -4.03
N THR A 569 -5.96 17.03 -4.66
CA THR A 569 -5.46 18.20 -3.94
C THR A 569 -6.05 19.51 -4.44
N GLN A 570 -6.11 20.49 -3.54
CA GLN A 570 -6.60 21.84 -3.81
C GLN A 570 -5.49 22.83 -4.25
N LEU A 571 -4.34 22.29 -4.68
CA LEU A 571 -3.26 23.06 -5.31
C LEU A 571 -3.72 23.67 -6.65
N PRO A 572 -3.20 24.85 -7.04
CA PRO A 572 -3.54 25.51 -8.29
C PRO A 572 -3.47 24.58 -9.53
N ALA A 573 -4.55 24.55 -10.30
CA ALA A 573 -4.63 23.81 -11.55
C ALA A 573 -3.61 24.33 -12.57
N ILE A 574 -3.10 23.43 -13.41
CA ILE A 574 -2.16 23.77 -14.49
C ILE A 574 -2.95 24.07 -15.77
N ALA A 575 -2.57 25.11 -16.49
CA ALA A 575 -3.22 25.46 -17.76
C ALA A 575 -3.04 24.33 -18.79
N GLY A 576 -4.13 23.93 -19.44
CA GLY A 576 -4.12 22.89 -20.49
C GLY A 576 -4.17 21.43 -20.01
N THR A 577 -4.06 21.14 -18.71
CA THR A 577 -4.04 19.76 -18.17
C THR A 577 -5.44 19.22 -17.80
N GLY A 578 -6.52 19.79 -18.36
CA GLY A 578 -7.89 19.41 -18.00
C GLY A 578 -8.27 19.70 -16.54
N GLY A 579 -7.53 20.56 -15.84
CA GLY A 579 -7.73 20.90 -14.44
C GLY A 579 -6.77 20.20 -13.47
N GLN A 580 -5.93 19.27 -13.94
CA GLN A 580 -4.96 18.56 -13.10
C GLN A 580 -3.86 19.48 -12.55
N ASN A 581 -3.27 19.08 -11.42
CA ASN A 581 -2.17 19.79 -10.77
C ASN A 581 -0.96 18.87 -10.51
N ARG A 582 0.10 19.40 -9.89
CA ARG A 582 1.37 18.66 -9.69
C ARG A 582 1.24 17.43 -8.78
N LEU A 583 0.27 17.44 -7.86
CA LEU A 583 0.05 16.41 -6.84
C LEU A 583 -1.38 15.86 -6.97
N SER A 584 -1.75 15.40 -8.17
CA SER A 584 -3.12 15.01 -8.50
C SER A 584 -3.59 13.71 -7.81
N ASN A 585 -2.69 12.98 -7.16
CA ASN A 585 -2.98 11.86 -6.26
C ASN A 585 -2.38 12.05 -4.86
N GLY A 586 -2.06 13.28 -4.45
CA GLY A 586 -1.42 13.58 -3.15
C GLY A 586 0.11 13.48 -3.19
N ILE A 587 0.71 13.23 -2.01
CA ILE A 587 2.16 13.02 -1.82
C ILE A 587 2.43 11.72 -1.05
N GLN A 588 3.66 11.23 -1.08
CA GLN A 588 4.12 10.16 -0.19
C GLN A 588 5.24 10.66 0.73
N ILE A 589 5.35 10.06 1.92
CA ILE A 589 6.30 10.46 2.96
C ILE A 589 7.18 9.30 3.46
N PHE A 590 7.37 8.27 2.62
CA PHE A 590 8.36 7.20 2.82
C PHE A 590 9.17 6.95 1.55
N PRO A 591 10.43 6.47 1.65
CA PRO A 591 11.42 6.49 0.57
C PRO A 591 11.01 5.77 -0.73
N GLY A 592 11.63 6.14 -1.85
CA GLY A 592 11.41 5.52 -3.15
C GLY A 592 11.32 6.45 -4.36
N SER A 593 11.82 7.68 -4.31
CA SER A 593 11.87 8.56 -5.49
C SER A 593 13.06 9.50 -5.50
N VAL A 594 13.41 9.95 -6.70
CA VAL A 594 14.36 11.05 -6.91
C VAL A 594 13.90 11.98 -8.05
N PRO A 595 14.21 13.28 -7.96
CA PRO A 595 13.94 14.25 -9.03
C PRO A 595 14.90 14.08 -10.21
N ILE A 596 14.37 14.22 -11.43
CA ILE A 596 15.11 14.08 -12.69
C ILE A 596 15.62 15.47 -13.12
N TYR A 597 16.90 15.57 -13.44
CA TYR A 597 17.55 16.81 -13.84
C TYR A 597 18.15 16.74 -15.26
N ARG A 598 18.38 17.91 -15.85
CA ARG A 598 19.30 18.12 -16.98
C ARG A 598 20.14 19.37 -16.68
N GLY A 599 21.41 19.15 -16.36
CA GLY A 599 22.26 20.19 -15.78
C GLY A 599 21.72 20.62 -14.41
N ASP A 600 21.48 21.91 -14.22
CA ASP A 600 20.90 22.47 -13.00
C ASP A 600 19.35 22.54 -13.02
N LYS A 601 18.69 22.15 -14.12
CA LYS A 601 17.24 22.26 -14.26
C LYS A 601 16.53 20.95 -13.95
N LEU A 602 15.55 21.01 -13.05
CA LEU A 602 14.55 19.98 -12.84
C LEU A 602 13.72 19.79 -14.12
N ILE A 603 13.50 18.55 -14.54
CA ILE A 603 12.70 18.18 -15.73
C ILE A 603 11.67 17.08 -15.47
N GLY A 604 11.57 16.56 -14.24
CA GLY A 604 10.60 15.52 -13.88
C GLY A 604 10.92 14.82 -12.56
N GLY A 605 10.32 13.65 -12.34
CA GLY A 605 10.63 12.75 -11.23
C GLY A 605 10.39 11.28 -11.58
N ILE A 606 11.15 10.38 -10.95
CA ILE A 606 10.95 8.93 -10.97
C ILE A 606 10.56 8.48 -9.55
N GLY A 607 9.58 7.58 -9.45
CA GLY A 607 9.20 6.93 -8.20
C GLY A 607 8.99 5.43 -8.39
N VAL A 608 9.35 4.65 -7.37
CA VAL A 608 9.23 3.19 -7.32
C VAL A 608 8.50 2.80 -6.03
N SER A 609 7.61 1.82 -6.10
CA SER A 609 7.03 1.22 -4.90
C SER A 609 6.82 -0.28 -5.05
N GLY A 610 7.36 -1.05 -4.10
CA GLY A 610 7.37 -2.51 -4.11
C GLY A 610 7.73 -3.11 -2.75
N ASP A 611 8.59 -4.13 -2.74
CA ASP A 611 8.92 -4.94 -1.55
C ASP A 611 9.90 -4.31 -0.54
N GLY A 612 10.11 -2.99 -0.52
CA GLY A 612 10.95 -2.36 0.50
C GLY A 612 11.43 -0.95 0.16
N ILE A 613 11.45 -0.07 1.16
CA ILE A 613 11.74 1.37 0.98
C ILE A 613 13.17 1.66 0.52
N ASP A 614 14.14 0.83 0.93
CA ASP A 614 15.54 0.95 0.50
C ASP A 614 15.76 0.36 -0.90
N GLN A 615 15.04 -0.73 -1.23
CA GLN A 615 14.97 -1.25 -2.59
C GLN A 615 14.31 -0.25 -3.56
N ASP A 616 13.25 0.45 -3.14
CA ASP A 616 12.56 1.48 -3.91
C ASP A 616 13.46 2.69 -4.18
N ASP A 617 14.19 3.17 -3.17
CA ASP A 617 15.19 4.25 -3.32
C ASP A 617 16.30 3.83 -4.29
N MET A 618 16.84 2.62 -4.12
CA MET A 618 17.85 2.07 -5.01
C MET A 618 17.35 1.96 -6.45
N ALA A 619 16.14 1.43 -6.66
CA ALA A 619 15.55 1.25 -7.98
C ALA A 619 15.29 2.59 -8.69
N SER A 620 14.81 3.61 -7.97
CA SER A 620 14.61 4.95 -8.53
C SER A 620 15.93 5.66 -8.82
N PHE A 621 16.87 5.68 -7.87
CA PHE A 621 18.15 6.40 -7.98
C PHE A 621 19.13 5.75 -8.95
N LEU A 622 19.30 4.42 -8.91
CA LEU A 622 20.16 3.70 -9.86
C LEU A 622 19.52 3.56 -11.24
N GLY A 623 18.20 3.41 -11.32
CA GLY A 623 17.48 3.43 -12.59
C GLY A 623 17.72 4.74 -13.35
N LEU A 624 17.59 5.88 -12.66
CA LEU A 624 17.92 7.20 -13.22
C LEU A 624 19.43 7.35 -13.50
N ASN A 625 20.32 6.86 -12.62
CA ASN A 625 21.77 6.92 -12.85
C ASN A 625 22.18 6.16 -14.12
N ASN A 626 21.68 4.93 -14.29
CA ASN A 626 22.04 4.08 -15.42
C ASN A 626 21.45 4.63 -16.72
N ALA A 627 20.25 5.20 -16.69
CA ALA A 627 19.68 5.92 -17.82
C ALA A 627 20.48 7.19 -18.17
N ALA A 628 21.01 7.91 -17.17
CA ALA A 628 21.91 9.05 -17.38
C ALA A 628 23.23 8.62 -18.04
N VAL A 629 23.88 7.55 -17.55
CA VAL A 629 25.09 6.98 -18.17
C VAL A 629 24.84 6.50 -19.61
N ARG A 630 23.68 5.89 -19.86
CA ARG A 630 23.27 5.36 -21.18
C ARG A 630 22.95 6.45 -22.21
N LEU A 631 22.58 7.66 -21.78
CA LEU A 631 22.09 8.73 -22.67
C LEU A 631 22.96 9.98 -22.72
N GLY A 632 23.58 10.38 -21.61
CA GLY A 632 24.30 11.65 -21.48
C GLY A 632 23.44 12.92 -21.49
N THR A 633 22.10 12.82 -21.61
CA THR A 633 21.18 13.95 -21.75
C THR A 633 20.38 14.29 -20.49
N ILE A 634 20.44 13.46 -19.45
CA ILE A 634 19.73 13.60 -18.17
C ILE A 634 20.67 13.22 -17.01
N SER A 635 20.30 13.54 -15.78
CA SER A 635 21.04 13.14 -14.58
C SER A 635 20.13 12.99 -13.36
N ASN A 636 20.68 12.33 -12.33
CA ASN A 636 20.30 12.59 -10.94
C ASN A 636 20.53 14.08 -10.59
N ALA A 637 19.91 14.56 -9.50
CA ALA A 637 20.15 15.91 -9.01
C ALA A 637 21.65 16.20 -8.77
N PRO A 638 22.17 17.40 -9.14
CA PRO A 638 23.53 17.81 -8.84
C PRO A 638 23.83 17.73 -7.34
N LYS A 639 24.94 17.07 -6.97
CA LYS A 639 25.29 16.78 -5.57
C LYS A 639 25.21 18.00 -4.64
N ALA A 640 25.63 19.17 -5.10
CA ALA A 640 25.68 20.40 -4.32
C ALA A 640 24.30 20.98 -3.91
N ILE A 641 23.19 20.51 -4.50
CA ILE A 641 21.83 20.96 -4.15
C ILE A 641 20.96 19.87 -3.54
N ARG A 642 21.46 18.65 -3.34
CA ARG A 642 20.68 17.55 -2.75
C ARG A 642 20.38 17.81 -1.27
N ALA A 643 19.23 17.32 -0.80
CA ALA A 643 18.79 17.52 0.58
C ALA A 643 19.79 17.02 1.65
N ASP A 644 20.68 16.08 1.35
CA ASP A 644 21.74 15.61 2.27
C ASP A 644 22.89 16.61 2.48
N ASN A 645 22.88 17.77 1.83
CA ASN A 645 23.70 18.91 2.23
C ASN A 645 23.04 19.76 3.33
N VAL A 646 21.73 19.64 3.54
CA VAL A 646 20.97 20.43 4.51
C VAL A 646 21.20 19.85 5.90
N VAL A 647 21.65 20.73 6.81
CA VAL A 647 21.84 20.45 8.23
C VAL A 647 20.88 21.34 9.01
N VAL A 648 20.02 20.71 9.81
CA VAL A 648 19.06 21.34 10.70
C VAL A 648 19.71 21.51 12.07
N ASP A 649 19.76 22.76 12.56
CA ASP A 649 20.17 23.07 13.92
C ASP A 649 18.96 22.98 14.87
N LEU A 650 19.08 22.11 15.87
CA LEU A 650 18.07 21.89 16.92
C LEU A 650 18.46 22.59 18.24
N GLY A 651 19.44 23.51 18.20
CA GLY A 651 19.94 24.30 19.33
C GLY A 651 20.89 23.53 20.26
N ASN A 652 20.75 22.20 20.34
CA ASN A 652 21.65 21.30 21.09
C ASN A 652 22.21 20.13 20.25
N ALA A 653 21.80 20.01 18.99
CA ALA A 653 22.20 18.96 18.06
C ALA A 653 22.08 19.45 16.61
N ASN A 654 22.92 18.94 15.72
CA ASN A 654 22.89 19.23 14.29
C ASN A 654 22.56 17.95 13.52
N VAL A 655 21.48 17.97 12.74
CA VAL A 655 20.93 16.77 12.06
C VAL A 655 20.90 16.99 10.55
N ARG A 656 21.52 16.07 9.81
CA ARG A 656 21.54 16.07 8.34
C ARG A 656 20.36 15.29 7.79
N LEU A 657 19.66 15.83 6.78
CA LEU A 657 18.61 15.09 6.08
C LEU A 657 19.21 13.94 5.25
N ARG A 658 18.45 12.86 5.01
CA ARG A 658 18.89 11.74 4.17
C ARG A 658 18.29 11.87 2.76
N TYR A 659 19.12 11.77 1.72
CA TYR A 659 18.65 11.85 0.33
C TYR A 659 18.16 10.49 -0.20
N VAL A 660 19.02 9.46 -0.18
CA VAL A 660 18.66 8.07 -0.52
C VAL A 660 19.31 7.08 0.45
N ASN A 661 18.81 5.84 0.50
CA ASN A 661 19.52 4.69 1.09
C ASN A 661 19.35 3.47 0.19
N CYS A 662 20.38 2.62 0.10
CA CYS A 662 20.36 1.41 -0.73
C CYS A 662 20.81 0.20 0.12
N PRO A 663 20.17 -0.96 0.00
CA PRO A 663 20.32 -2.04 0.96
C PRO A 663 21.65 -2.80 0.81
N PHE A 664 22.11 -3.44 1.89
CA PHE A 664 23.29 -4.31 1.89
C PHE A 664 23.07 -5.58 1.06
N ALA A 665 24.09 -6.00 0.31
CA ALA A 665 24.02 -7.09 -0.68
C ALA A 665 22.74 -7.01 -1.54
N PRO A 666 22.52 -5.91 -2.28
CA PRO A 666 21.22 -5.57 -2.86
C PRO A 666 20.74 -6.49 -3.98
N PHE A 667 21.67 -7.17 -4.67
CA PHE A 667 21.40 -7.93 -5.89
C PHE A 667 21.49 -9.43 -5.69
N LEU A 668 20.72 -10.18 -6.48
CA LEU A 668 20.66 -11.64 -6.48
C LEU A 668 21.59 -12.29 -7.53
N ASP A 669 22.26 -11.48 -8.34
CA ASP A 669 23.18 -11.90 -9.40
C ASP A 669 24.61 -11.37 -9.20
N SER A 670 24.87 -10.72 -8.07
CA SER A 670 26.10 -9.97 -7.83
C SER A 670 26.37 -9.76 -6.34
N ASN A 671 27.66 -9.73 -5.97
CA ASN A 671 28.14 -9.45 -4.62
C ASN A 671 28.47 -7.95 -4.38
N GLU A 672 28.16 -7.07 -5.34
CA GLU A 672 28.35 -5.62 -5.24
C GLU A 672 27.77 -5.05 -3.93
N GLN A 673 28.48 -4.12 -3.29
CA GLN A 673 28.06 -3.42 -2.07
C GLN A 673 28.09 -1.91 -2.31
N ASN A 674 27.43 -1.14 -1.43
CA ASN A 674 27.41 0.32 -1.46
C ASN A 674 27.09 0.90 -2.86
N VAL A 675 26.19 0.25 -3.60
CA VAL A 675 25.94 0.48 -5.04
C VAL A 675 25.50 1.90 -5.42
N CYS A 676 25.11 2.71 -4.43
CA CYS A 676 24.69 4.10 -4.57
C CYS A 676 25.74 5.11 -4.05
N GLU A 677 26.85 4.64 -3.46
CA GLU A 677 27.92 5.49 -2.93
C GLU A 677 28.69 6.16 -4.08
N GLY A 678 29.01 7.44 -3.92
CA GLY A 678 29.78 8.19 -4.91
C GLY A 678 29.00 8.66 -6.15
N LEU A 679 27.70 8.37 -6.28
CA LEU A 679 26.81 8.86 -7.35
C LEU A 679 26.12 10.20 -7.00
#